data_AF-A0A3N0I4U4-F1
#
_entry.id   AF-A0A3N0I4U4-F1
#
_cell.length_a   1.000
_cell.length_b   1.000
_cell.length_c   1.000
_cell.angle_alpha   90.00
_cell.angle_beta   90.00
_cell.angle_gamma   90.00
#
_symmetry.space_group_name_H-M   'P 1'
#
loop_
_entity.id
_entity.type
_entity.pdbx_description
1 polymer ?
#
loop_
_entity_poly.entity_id
_entity_poly.type
_entity_poly.pdbx_seq_one_letter_code
_entity_poly.pdbx_strand_id
1 'polypeptide(L)'
;MYIYEKRGYFMKKVTLLKALAFPATAAFMVGVGNAVVLADETTPDITPSDNNTVVDAKSVEQTQDDTKQVAINASATVADTTDESKVETQPVSNDSNTNESQGVETQSIVEATNTNESETNNSVQTQENPEVDVVAKIGDTAYASLDDALSAAQDNDTINLYKDATTKNGFGINGKAITIQGNGHAITADTLGIYLRKDGNKIAVLNFVDSTVNLIPANGTPTLAGEGYKWANAVVNYDCQLNLSNTKFYIKGGYGPGTGIYFHSGGSLTLDNASEMKIFGLSGNAIESDENDGANPYKVGVNVLNKSNLDIQTCRSGLVGQIETVVSNSNLTVDGMKTSGSNGADYTITNNSTVKFDNNVYHGMSTRHLTINDSTFTATNNGMDGIVMSGNGHFIKANVTITGTQGKSNYSAGMRLLGSKANLSIDKDSIINITDNKVSGIFLDKNSHLTVDEGANILVTRNHAEQENIPSKNNIAQSGGGIFVRSNAVANLSNSTQVYNNHANYAGDDIFVEDGGHITFGNTGEGWKLDGDPDCTDSINGWYDDQADSRWEAHSENHESDHTEKVNAGTYNGVLALKAAHNNGTVIAHYVDEAGNQIADNETYKDAVGNEYTTEAKTINKYTLIKVPENNNGTYTEDDINVYYVYTLTKGKVVAHYVDENGNTIAKDETYEDILDNPYQTVKKDIAGYVFVSVDGQETGVFKDGTIEVTYKYKKKIIEDNSNKNTPSKNTPSNTSTTENVAPETETQETNSVQTGVETNTVSMMGSMITSLFGLGFLRRKKH
;
A
#
# COMPACT_ATOMS: atom_id res chain seq x y z
N MET A 1 22.30 54.90 -19.01
CA MET A 1 22.55 56.11 -19.82
C MET A 1 23.98 56.02 -20.33
N TYR A 2 24.21 56.05 -21.65
CA TYR A 2 25.51 55.96 -22.36
C TYR A 2 26.34 54.67 -22.11
N ILE A 3 26.49 53.83 -23.13
CA ILE A 3 27.67 53.63 -24.01
C ILE A 3 28.85 52.93 -23.28
N TYR A 4 29.08 51.62 -23.46
CA TYR A 4 29.70 50.89 -24.59
C TYR A 4 31.21 51.18 -24.81
N GLU A 5 32.04 50.13 -24.73
CA GLU A 5 33.18 49.98 -25.64
C GLU A 5 33.36 48.51 -26.03
N LYS A 6 33.87 48.25 -27.24
CA LYS A 6 34.06 46.90 -27.80
C LYS A 6 35.54 46.50 -27.80
N ARG A 7 35.83 45.26 -27.39
CA ARG A 7 36.83 44.41 -28.05
C ARG A 7 36.27 43.01 -28.22
N GLY A 8 36.59 42.35 -29.33
CA GLY A 8 36.17 40.98 -29.60
C GLY A 8 37.11 40.34 -30.61
N TYR A 9 37.06 39.00 -30.68
CA TYR A 9 37.73 38.23 -31.72
C TYR A 9 36.85 37.07 -32.18
N PHE A 10 37.05 36.63 -33.42
CA PHE A 10 36.21 35.63 -34.08
C PHE A 10 36.53 34.19 -33.66
N MET A 11 35.49 33.37 -33.57
CA MET A 11 35.52 31.96 -33.98
C MET A 11 34.16 31.58 -34.60
N LYS A 12 34.15 30.63 -35.54
CA LYS A 12 32.96 30.30 -36.34
C LYS A 12 32.02 29.33 -35.62
N LYS A 13 30.71 29.55 -35.72
CA LYS A 13 29.69 28.50 -35.71
C LYS A 13 28.98 28.51 -37.06
N VAL A 14 28.72 27.33 -37.63
CA VAL A 14 28.08 27.19 -38.95
C VAL A 14 26.57 27.02 -38.78
N THR A 15 25.80 27.83 -39.49
CA THR A 15 24.34 27.75 -39.54
C THR A 15 23.89 26.77 -40.62
N LEU A 16 22.86 25.97 -40.35
CA LEU A 16 21.98 25.42 -41.38
C LEU A 16 20.54 25.89 -41.12
N LEU A 17 19.79 26.20 -42.18
CA LEU A 17 18.53 26.94 -42.10
C LEU A 17 17.50 26.36 -43.07
N LYS A 18 16.28 26.10 -42.56
CA LYS A 18 14.96 26.07 -43.23
C LYS A 18 13.93 25.70 -42.14
N ALA A 19 12.93 26.47 -41.74
CA ALA A 19 12.09 27.51 -42.37
C ALA A 19 10.90 26.97 -43.20
N LEU A 20 9.70 27.10 -42.62
CA LEU A 20 8.36 27.17 -43.23
C LEU A 20 7.49 28.06 -42.31
N ALA A 21 6.47 28.75 -42.82
CA ALA A 21 5.82 29.84 -42.08
C ALA A 21 4.39 30.24 -42.53
N PHE A 22 3.50 30.48 -41.54
CA PHE A 22 2.26 31.31 -41.57
C PHE A 22 1.14 30.95 -42.57
N PRO A 23 -0.09 31.55 -42.50
CA PRO A 23 -0.68 32.52 -41.53
C PRO A 23 -1.82 31.92 -40.67
N ALA A 24 -2.43 32.52 -39.62
CA ALA A 24 -2.47 33.88 -39.01
C ALA A 24 -3.66 34.82 -39.37
N THR A 25 -4.70 34.83 -38.51
CA THR A 25 -5.77 35.87 -38.26
C THR A 25 -6.63 35.38 -37.07
N ALA A 26 -7.26 36.17 -36.18
CA ALA A 26 -7.29 37.60 -35.83
C ALA A 26 -7.78 37.71 -34.35
N ALA A 27 -7.29 38.59 -33.47
CA ALA A 27 -7.79 39.94 -33.14
C ALA A 27 -9.33 40.02 -32.87
N PHE A 28 -9.88 40.73 -31.85
CA PHE A 28 -9.35 41.71 -30.90
C PHE A 28 -10.39 41.96 -29.76
N MET A 29 -10.00 42.38 -28.54
CA MET A 29 -10.72 43.31 -27.64
C MET A 29 -9.97 43.48 -26.28
N VAL A 30 -10.28 44.55 -25.53
CA VAL A 30 -9.57 44.96 -24.30
C VAL A 30 -10.51 45.01 -23.09
N GLY A 31 -10.04 44.53 -21.93
CA GLY A 31 -10.65 44.72 -20.60
C GLY A 31 -9.60 45.18 -19.60
N VAL A 32 -9.98 46.00 -18.61
CA VAL A 32 -9.04 46.74 -17.73
C VAL A 32 -9.37 46.53 -16.24
N GLY A 33 -8.33 46.32 -15.41
CA GLY A 33 -8.39 46.30 -13.95
C GLY A 33 -8.62 44.90 -13.37
N ASN A 34 -7.82 44.38 -12.44
CA ASN A 34 -7.22 45.07 -11.29
C ASN A 34 -5.81 44.56 -10.95
N ALA A 35 -5.06 45.36 -10.18
CA ALA A 35 -3.84 44.90 -9.52
C ALA A 35 -4.19 44.16 -8.23
N VAL A 36 -3.68 42.94 -8.08
CA VAL A 36 -3.60 42.22 -6.80
C VAL A 36 -2.12 42.13 -6.44
N VAL A 37 -1.77 42.47 -5.20
CA VAL A 37 -0.40 42.36 -4.70
C VAL A 37 -0.13 40.89 -4.40
N LEU A 38 0.79 40.28 -5.15
CA LEU A 38 1.37 39.00 -4.76
C LEU A 38 2.35 39.25 -3.62
N ALA A 39 2.05 38.71 -2.44
CA ALA A 39 3.02 38.60 -1.35
C ALA A 39 3.95 37.42 -1.67
N ASP A 40 5.26 37.70 -1.69
CA ASP A 40 6.31 36.71 -1.84
C ASP A 40 6.72 36.23 -0.43
N GLU A 41 6.09 35.17 0.06
CA GLU A 41 6.45 34.58 1.37
C GLU A 41 7.62 33.60 1.20
N THR A 42 8.82 34.11 1.48
CA THR A 42 10.07 33.36 1.45
C THR A 42 10.08 32.22 2.47
N THR A 43 10.52 31.04 2.04
CA THR A 43 10.74 29.88 2.91
C THR A 43 11.71 30.19 4.07
N PRO A 44 11.38 29.85 5.32
CA PRO A 44 12.33 29.94 6.42
C PRO A 44 13.37 28.82 6.30
N ASP A 45 14.62 29.21 6.06
CA ASP A 45 15.79 28.33 6.12
C ASP A 45 16.10 27.97 7.59
N ILE A 46 16.38 26.69 7.89
CA ILE A 46 16.50 26.20 9.28
C ILE A 46 17.92 25.70 9.56
N THR A 47 18.84 26.66 9.70
CA THR A 47 20.15 26.40 10.32
C THR A 47 19.99 26.25 11.85
N PRO A 48 20.47 25.17 12.48
CA PRO A 48 20.41 25.02 13.93
C PRO A 48 21.46 25.91 14.62
N SER A 49 21.03 26.80 15.50
CA SER A 49 21.94 27.58 16.35
C SER A 49 21.75 27.27 17.83
N ASP A 50 22.79 26.74 18.47
CA ASP A 50 22.86 26.65 19.93
C ASP A 50 22.82 28.06 20.54
N ASN A 51 21.96 28.28 21.55
CA ASN A 51 22.49 28.69 22.85
C ASN A 51 21.49 28.55 24.02
N ASN A 52 22.09 28.51 25.22
CA ASN A 52 21.44 28.24 26.50
C ASN A 52 21.14 29.56 27.25
N THR A 53 19.86 29.82 27.57
CA THR A 53 19.47 30.82 28.58
C THR A 53 18.23 30.40 29.36
N VAL A 54 18.30 30.53 30.69
CA VAL A 54 17.19 30.33 31.63
C VAL A 54 16.70 31.69 32.13
N VAL A 55 15.39 32.00 32.02
CA VAL A 55 14.72 32.95 32.92
C VAL A 55 13.19 32.76 33.01
N ASP A 56 12.71 32.81 34.24
CA ASP A 56 11.39 33.23 34.74
C ASP A 56 10.09 32.94 33.96
N ALA A 57 9.29 32.02 34.50
CA ALA A 57 7.86 31.94 34.26
C ALA A 57 7.07 32.87 35.23
N LYS A 58 6.26 33.77 34.68
CA LYS A 58 5.14 34.52 35.31
C LYS A 58 4.10 34.81 34.23
N SER A 59 2.78 34.76 34.48
CA SER A 59 2.03 34.36 35.68
C SER A 59 0.52 34.37 35.38
N VAL A 60 -0.26 33.50 36.06
CA VAL A 60 -1.74 33.61 36.21
C VAL A 60 -2.51 33.32 34.89
N GLU A 61 -3.69 32.67 34.88
CA GLU A 61 -4.68 32.45 35.94
C GLU A 61 -5.15 30.99 36.06
N GLN A 62 -5.52 30.56 37.27
CA GLN A 62 -6.20 29.28 37.51
C GLN A 62 -7.72 29.45 37.47
N THR A 63 -8.43 28.41 37.04
CA THR A 63 -9.68 28.02 37.71
C THR A 63 -9.55 26.58 38.19
N GLN A 64 -10.04 26.29 39.39
CA GLN A 64 -9.85 25.02 40.10
C GLN A 64 -11.10 24.69 40.91
N ASP A 65 -11.58 23.45 40.75
CA ASP A 65 -12.15 22.57 41.78
C ASP A 65 -11.99 21.15 41.20
N ASP A 66 -11.25 20.21 41.79
CA ASP A 66 -11.45 19.53 43.08
C ASP A 66 -12.69 18.61 43.07
N THR A 67 -12.64 17.34 43.49
CA THR A 67 -11.54 16.47 43.93
C THR A 67 -11.93 14.99 43.79
N LYS A 68 -10.96 14.09 43.57
CA LYS A 68 -10.75 12.87 44.40
C LYS A 68 -9.52 12.05 44.00
N GLN A 69 -8.76 11.62 45.01
CA GLN A 69 -7.76 10.56 44.91
C GLN A 69 -8.44 9.19 45.00
N VAL A 70 -7.94 8.18 44.27
CA VAL A 70 -7.36 6.91 44.78
C VAL A 70 -6.29 6.49 43.76
N ALA A 71 -5.30 5.68 44.17
CA ALA A 71 -4.18 5.24 43.33
C ALA A 71 -4.01 3.70 43.36
N ILE A 72 -2.95 3.22 42.69
CA ILE A 72 -2.30 1.89 42.80
C ILE A 72 -2.75 0.78 41.83
N ASN A 73 -1.75 0.06 41.33
CA ASN A 73 -1.71 -1.20 40.58
C ASN A 73 -2.26 -1.27 39.15
N ALA A 74 -1.34 -1.42 38.20
CA ALA A 74 -1.54 -2.22 37.00
C ALA A 74 -1.38 -3.71 37.33
N SER A 75 -2.18 -4.59 36.73
CA SER A 75 -2.05 -6.04 36.86
C SER A 75 -2.83 -6.82 35.80
N ALA A 76 -2.25 -7.95 35.36
CA ALA A 76 -2.89 -9.09 34.70
C ALA A 76 -3.53 -8.88 33.31
N THR A 77 -2.79 -9.30 32.29
CA THR A 77 -3.35 -9.87 31.06
C THR A 77 -4.03 -11.22 31.34
N VAL A 78 -5.20 -11.44 30.72
CA VAL A 78 -5.93 -12.71 30.62
C VAL A 78 -6.80 -12.63 29.37
N ALA A 79 -7.01 -13.64 28.53
CA ALA A 79 -6.21 -14.81 28.10
C ALA A 79 -6.95 -15.40 26.88
N ASP A 80 -6.28 -16.19 26.04
CA ASP A 80 -6.95 -17.18 25.19
C ASP A 80 -6.10 -18.46 25.10
N THR A 81 -6.73 -19.56 24.68
CA THR A 81 -6.35 -20.91 25.11
C THR A 81 -6.31 -21.97 24.01
N THR A 82 -5.25 -22.79 24.07
CA THR A 82 -5.18 -24.22 23.69
C THR A 82 -5.54 -24.64 22.25
N ASP A 83 -4.58 -25.30 21.58
CA ASP A 83 -4.57 -26.78 21.61
C ASP A 83 -3.12 -27.33 21.56
N GLU A 84 -2.96 -28.64 21.78
CA GLU A 84 -1.67 -29.30 22.04
C GLU A 84 -0.98 -29.91 20.79
N SER A 85 0.35 -29.99 20.85
CA SER A 85 1.05 -31.24 20.51
C SER A 85 2.33 -31.42 21.34
N LYS A 86 2.61 -32.65 21.78
CA LYS A 86 3.73 -32.98 22.70
C LYS A 86 4.79 -33.82 22.01
N VAL A 87 6.07 -33.46 22.18
CA VAL A 87 7.20 -34.40 22.17
C VAL A 87 8.17 -33.98 23.29
N GLU A 88 8.66 -34.93 24.09
CA GLU A 88 9.53 -34.67 25.24
C GLU A 88 11.02 -34.59 24.88
N THR A 89 11.78 -33.85 25.68
CA THR A 89 12.92 -34.44 26.41
C THR A 89 13.32 -33.56 27.60
N GLN A 90 13.63 -34.17 28.75
CA GLN A 90 13.97 -33.48 30.00
C GLN A 90 15.49 -33.40 30.22
N PRO A 91 16.04 -32.26 30.66
CA PRO A 91 17.37 -32.20 31.25
C PRO A 91 17.32 -32.56 32.75
N VAL A 92 18.37 -33.21 33.27
CA VAL A 92 18.53 -33.49 34.71
C VAL A 92 19.64 -32.60 35.28
N SER A 93 19.39 -32.02 36.44
CA SER A 93 20.30 -31.12 37.15
C SER A 93 21.45 -31.85 37.86
N ASN A 94 22.50 -31.10 38.19
CA ASN A 94 23.30 -31.37 39.38
C ASN A 94 23.88 -30.04 39.92
N ASP A 95 24.18 -29.97 41.21
CA ASP A 95 24.18 -28.71 41.97
C ASP A 95 25.46 -28.47 42.81
N SER A 96 25.60 -27.27 43.37
CA SER A 96 26.56 -26.80 44.39
C SER A 96 28.03 -26.64 43.98
N ASN A 97 28.53 -25.40 43.92
CA ASN A 97 29.01 -24.64 45.11
C ASN A 97 29.85 -23.41 44.70
N THR A 98 29.59 -22.27 45.36
CA THR A 98 30.37 -21.01 45.22
C THR A 98 30.46 -20.31 46.57
N ASN A 99 31.60 -19.66 46.85
CA ASN A 99 31.81 -18.58 47.83
C ASN A 99 33.30 -18.18 47.82
N GLU A 100 33.76 -17.01 48.27
CA GLU A 100 33.24 -15.63 48.29
C GLU A 100 34.37 -14.75 48.88
N SER A 101 34.52 -13.51 48.44
CA SER A 101 35.14 -12.34 49.14
C SER A 101 35.41 -11.27 48.06
N GLN A 102 34.86 -10.05 48.07
CA GLN A 102 34.93 -8.99 49.10
C GLN A 102 36.36 -8.49 49.38
N GLY A 103 36.52 -7.16 49.48
CA GLY A 103 37.75 -6.47 49.85
C GLY A 103 37.53 -4.96 49.92
N VAL A 104 38.34 -4.21 50.69
CA VAL A 104 38.30 -2.73 50.78
C VAL A 104 39.53 -2.15 51.54
N GLU A 105 39.82 -0.86 51.31
CA GLU A 105 40.67 0.10 52.10
C GLU A 105 42.21 -0.05 52.25
N THR A 106 42.93 0.71 51.39
CA THR A 106 43.85 1.85 51.68
C THR A 106 44.87 1.88 52.84
N GLN A 107 46.10 2.29 52.46
CA GLN A 107 47.09 3.16 53.18
C GLN A 107 47.63 2.67 54.56
N SER A 108 48.94 2.70 54.86
CA SER A 108 50.11 3.41 54.31
C SER A 108 51.41 2.56 54.55
N ILE A 109 52.69 2.97 54.58
CA ILE A 109 53.36 4.28 54.74
C ILE A 109 54.81 4.29 54.13
N VAL A 110 55.57 5.34 54.45
CA VAL A 110 56.93 5.75 54.03
C VAL A 110 58.07 4.82 54.53
N GLU A 111 59.05 4.51 53.67
CA GLU A 111 60.49 4.86 53.85
C GLU A 111 61.31 4.58 52.58
N ALA A 112 62.58 5.02 52.53
CA ALA A 112 63.35 5.11 51.27
C ALA A 112 64.88 4.91 51.39
N THR A 113 65.46 4.42 50.29
CA THR A 113 66.88 4.52 49.86
C THR A 113 68.00 3.77 50.61
N ASN A 114 69.05 3.45 49.82
CA ASN A 114 70.44 3.08 50.16
C ASN A 114 70.77 1.60 50.39
N THR A 115 71.90 1.03 49.93
CA THR A 115 72.88 1.34 48.84
C THR A 115 73.92 0.20 48.81
N ASN A 116 74.59 -0.01 47.66
CA ASN A 116 75.88 -0.71 47.52
C ASN A 116 75.86 -2.24 47.84
N GLU A 117 76.84 -3.06 47.42
CA GLU A 117 78.09 -2.77 46.68
C GLU A 117 78.41 -3.84 45.62
N SER A 118 79.48 -3.63 44.84
CA SER A 118 79.87 -4.51 43.73
C SER A 118 80.64 -5.75 44.17
N GLU A 119 80.55 -6.83 43.40
CA GLU A 119 81.77 -7.54 42.99
C GLU A 119 81.65 -8.14 41.58
N THR A 120 82.77 -8.53 40.98
CA THR A 120 82.89 -8.73 39.52
C THR A 120 83.27 -10.14 39.13
N ASN A 121 82.82 -10.58 37.95
CA ASN A 121 83.64 -11.40 37.06
C ASN A 121 83.16 -11.29 35.60
N ASN A 122 84.06 -11.58 34.66
CA ASN A 122 83.91 -11.21 33.25
C ASN A 122 84.05 -12.43 32.32
N SER A 123 83.02 -12.72 31.52
CA SER A 123 83.02 -13.82 30.56
C SER A 123 82.31 -13.44 29.25
N VAL A 124 83.11 -12.91 28.31
CA VAL A 124 82.93 -12.96 26.84
C VAL A 124 81.48 -12.86 26.34
N GLN A 125 81.05 -11.64 25.99
CA GLN A 125 79.93 -11.48 25.07
C GLN A 125 80.33 -11.96 23.67
N THR A 126 79.68 -13.00 23.16
CA THR A 126 79.30 -13.03 21.75
C THR A 126 78.20 -12.00 21.56
N GLN A 127 78.49 -10.88 20.89
CA GLN A 127 77.43 -10.04 20.33
C GLN A 127 76.77 -10.82 19.19
N GLU A 128 75.70 -11.54 19.51
CA GLU A 128 74.63 -11.69 18.53
C GLU A 128 74.14 -10.28 18.23
N ASN A 129 74.30 -9.84 16.97
CA ASN A 129 73.73 -8.60 16.51
C ASN A 129 72.21 -8.69 16.72
N PRO A 130 71.59 -7.82 17.53
CA PRO A 130 70.18 -7.96 17.87
C PRO A 130 69.37 -8.00 16.58
N GLU A 131 68.59 -9.06 16.42
CA GLU A 131 67.71 -9.23 15.26
C GLU A 131 66.75 -8.04 15.27
N VAL A 132 66.91 -7.14 14.29
CA VAL A 132 66.15 -5.90 14.24
C VAL A 132 64.70 -6.29 14.06
N ASP A 133 63.87 -5.91 15.02
CA ASP A 133 62.45 -6.27 15.07
C ASP A 133 61.66 -5.49 14.00
N VAL A 134 61.78 -5.94 12.74
CA VAL A 134 61.30 -5.21 11.56
C VAL A 134 59.77 -5.18 11.56
N VAL A 135 59.19 -4.01 11.78
CA VAL A 135 57.77 -3.75 11.56
C VAL A 135 57.50 -3.56 10.07
N ALA A 136 58.34 -2.76 9.40
CA ALA A 136 58.10 -2.31 8.03
C ALA A 136 59.39 -2.21 7.20
N LYS A 137 59.26 -2.26 5.86
CA LYS A 137 60.34 -1.94 4.92
C LYS A 137 59.92 -1.02 3.78
N ILE A 138 60.87 -0.23 3.29
CA ILE A 138 60.78 0.52 2.02
C ILE A 138 61.98 0.09 1.16
N GLY A 139 61.69 -0.63 0.08
CA GLY A 139 62.71 -1.44 -0.60
C GLY A 139 63.39 -2.40 0.38
N ASP A 140 64.72 -2.45 0.37
CA ASP A 140 65.50 -3.24 1.33
C ASP A 140 65.66 -2.57 2.71
N THR A 141 65.30 -1.29 2.86
CA THR A 141 65.50 -0.53 4.10
C THR A 141 64.49 -0.94 5.16
N ALA A 142 64.96 -1.36 6.33
CA ALA A 142 64.13 -1.84 7.43
C ALA A 142 63.90 -0.78 8.53
N TYR A 143 62.69 -0.78 9.09
CA TYR A 143 62.23 0.15 10.11
C TYR A 143 61.65 -0.60 11.32
N ALA A 144 61.99 -0.13 12.53
CA ALA A 144 61.52 -0.69 13.80
C ALA A 144 60.08 -0.25 14.16
N SER A 145 59.50 0.70 13.43
CA SER A 145 58.09 1.09 13.57
C SER A 145 57.49 1.54 12.23
N LEU A 146 56.16 1.60 12.17
CA LEU A 146 55.43 2.21 11.06
C LEU A 146 55.61 3.74 11.03
N ASP A 147 55.73 4.38 12.19
CA ASP A 147 55.95 5.84 12.28
C ASP A 147 57.31 6.25 11.69
N ASP A 148 58.37 5.45 11.89
CA ASP A 148 59.68 5.67 11.27
C ASP A 148 59.62 5.52 9.75
N ALA A 149 58.93 4.48 9.26
CA ALA A 149 58.75 4.23 7.83
C ALA A 149 57.95 5.36 7.16
N LEU A 150 56.82 5.78 7.75
CA LEU A 150 56.01 6.91 7.27
C LEU A 150 56.82 8.22 7.24
N SER A 151 57.69 8.43 8.23
CA SER A 151 58.56 9.62 8.30
C SER A 151 59.65 9.61 7.21
N ALA A 152 60.17 8.44 6.86
CA ALA A 152 61.21 8.28 5.84
C ALA A 152 60.67 8.21 4.40
N ALA A 153 59.41 7.80 4.21
CA ALA A 153 58.84 7.51 2.90
C ALA A 153 58.80 8.73 1.96
N GLN A 154 59.15 8.51 0.70
CA GLN A 154 59.16 9.46 -0.40
C GLN A 154 57.90 9.33 -1.26
N ASP A 155 57.78 10.21 -2.26
CA ASP A 155 56.63 10.24 -3.16
C ASP A 155 56.62 9.00 -4.09
N ASN A 156 55.54 8.22 -4.02
CA ASN A 156 55.30 6.91 -4.64
C ASN A 156 55.96 5.70 -3.94
N ASP A 157 56.46 5.84 -2.71
CA ASP A 157 56.99 4.70 -1.94
C ASP A 157 55.91 3.70 -1.51
N THR A 158 56.31 2.44 -1.40
CA THR A 158 55.49 1.35 -0.83
C THR A 158 56.11 0.85 0.47
N ILE A 159 55.39 1.07 1.58
CA ILE A 159 55.71 0.56 2.91
C ILE A 159 55.15 -0.85 3.01
N ASN A 160 56.03 -1.86 3.11
CA ASN A 160 55.64 -3.26 3.26
C ASN A 160 55.68 -3.64 4.74
N LEU A 161 54.57 -4.15 5.29
CA LEU A 161 54.52 -4.67 6.66
C LEU A 161 54.98 -6.12 6.74
N TYR A 162 55.62 -6.45 7.86
CA TYR A 162 56.12 -7.79 8.21
C TYR A 162 55.51 -8.36 9.50
N LYS A 163 54.75 -7.53 10.23
CA LYS A 163 53.91 -7.88 11.37
C LYS A 163 52.89 -6.77 11.62
N ASP A 164 51.96 -7.01 12.54
CA ASP A 164 50.98 -6.02 12.97
C ASP A 164 51.66 -4.77 13.55
N ALA A 165 51.11 -3.60 13.24
CA ALA A 165 51.72 -2.30 13.47
C ALA A 165 50.76 -1.33 14.18
N THR A 166 51.34 -0.42 14.97
CA THR A 166 50.64 0.73 15.55
C THR A 166 51.33 2.02 15.10
N THR A 167 50.55 3.06 14.83
CA THR A 167 51.04 4.44 14.61
C THR A 167 50.53 5.36 15.72
N LYS A 168 51.44 6.15 16.27
CA LYS A 168 51.14 7.22 17.24
C LYS A 168 51.03 8.59 16.57
N ASN A 169 51.73 8.78 15.45
CA ASN A 169 51.71 10.04 14.69
C ASN A 169 50.53 10.13 13.71
N GLY A 170 49.91 9.00 13.37
CA GLY A 170 48.87 8.89 12.35
C GLY A 170 49.40 9.13 10.94
N PHE A 171 48.50 9.29 9.98
CA PHE A 171 48.82 9.40 8.56
C PHE A 171 48.73 10.86 8.09
N GLY A 172 49.72 11.67 8.46
CA GLY A 172 49.88 13.06 8.01
C GLY A 172 50.60 13.13 6.66
N ILE A 173 49.87 13.03 5.55
CA ILE A 173 50.46 12.98 4.19
C ILE A 173 50.30 14.33 3.49
N ASN A 174 51.42 14.91 3.03
CA ASN A 174 51.49 16.19 2.34
C ASN A 174 52.11 16.01 0.96
N GLY A 175 51.30 16.11 -0.10
CA GLY A 175 51.76 16.13 -1.50
C GLY A 175 52.57 14.91 -1.95
N LYS A 176 52.31 13.73 -1.39
CA LYS A 176 52.94 12.44 -1.74
C LYS A 176 51.87 11.39 -2.03
N ALA A 177 52.12 10.51 -2.99
CA ALA A 177 51.48 9.20 -3.02
C ALA A 177 52.23 8.22 -2.11
N ILE A 178 51.52 7.49 -1.25
CA ILE A 178 52.08 6.47 -0.35
C ILE A 178 51.18 5.23 -0.41
N THR A 179 51.79 4.05 -0.56
CA THR A 179 51.09 2.77 -0.45
C THR A 179 51.56 2.03 0.79
N ILE A 180 50.62 1.54 1.61
CA ILE A 180 50.89 0.64 2.73
C ILE A 180 50.39 -0.75 2.34
N GLN A 181 51.33 -1.61 2.00
CA GLN A 181 51.14 -3.01 1.65
C GLN A 181 51.15 -3.83 2.94
N GLY A 182 49.98 -4.24 3.41
CA GLY A 182 49.80 -4.88 4.71
C GLY A 182 50.20 -6.34 4.77
N ASN A 183 50.16 -7.07 3.66
CA ASN A 183 50.44 -8.52 3.60
C ASN A 183 49.58 -9.33 4.59
N GLY A 184 48.33 -8.90 4.80
CA GLY A 184 47.38 -9.46 5.77
C GLY A 184 47.48 -8.88 7.19
N HIS A 185 48.49 -8.04 7.50
CA HIS A 185 48.71 -7.51 8.85
C HIS A 185 47.72 -6.42 9.27
N ALA A 186 47.55 -6.30 10.58
CA ALA A 186 46.74 -5.25 11.21
C ALA A 186 47.53 -3.95 11.42
N ILE A 187 46.82 -2.82 11.30
CA ILE A 187 47.32 -1.47 11.49
C ILE A 187 46.40 -0.77 12.48
N THR A 188 46.93 -0.26 13.59
CA THR A 188 46.14 0.47 14.60
C THR A 188 46.59 1.92 14.71
N ALA A 189 45.66 2.85 14.55
CA ALA A 189 45.86 4.29 14.72
C ALA A 189 45.00 4.76 15.90
N ASP A 190 45.57 4.68 17.11
CA ASP A 190 44.87 4.90 18.38
C ASP A 190 45.06 6.31 18.98
N THR A 191 45.97 7.10 18.41
CA THR A 191 46.40 8.38 18.99
C THR A 191 46.09 9.56 18.07
N LEU A 192 46.44 9.44 16.78
CA LEU A 192 46.16 10.40 15.71
C LEU A 192 45.70 9.67 14.44
N GLY A 193 44.79 10.30 13.69
CA GLY A 193 44.06 9.70 12.58
C GLY A 193 44.69 9.91 11.20
N ILE A 194 43.89 10.27 10.20
CA ILE A 194 44.35 10.55 8.82
C ILE A 194 44.23 12.05 8.50
N TYR A 195 45.28 12.64 7.91
CA TYR A 195 45.25 13.99 7.34
C TYR A 195 45.96 14.02 5.98
N LEU A 196 45.20 14.07 4.88
CA LEU A 196 45.74 14.09 3.51
C LEU A 196 45.60 15.49 2.91
N ARG A 197 46.70 16.15 2.55
CA ARG A 197 46.69 17.52 1.98
C ARG A 197 47.61 17.70 0.78
N LYS A 198 47.34 18.72 -0.03
CA LYS A 198 48.22 19.13 -1.13
C LYS A 198 49.55 19.71 -0.64
N ASP A 199 50.59 19.55 -1.45
CA ASP A 199 51.80 20.38 -1.42
C ASP A 199 51.93 21.12 -2.75
N GLY A 200 51.60 22.42 -2.75
CA GLY A 200 51.38 23.19 -3.97
C GLY A 200 50.34 22.53 -4.88
N ASN A 201 50.79 22.03 -6.04
CA ASN A 201 49.95 21.33 -7.01
C ASN A 201 49.94 19.79 -6.85
N LYS A 202 50.78 19.20 -5.99
CA LYS A 202 50.75 17.75 -5.73
C LYS A 202 49.63 17.42 -4.75
N ILE A 203 48.82 16.42 -5.06
CA ILE A 203 47.87 15.83 -4.11
C ILE A 203 48.57 14.82 -3.18
N ALA A 204 47.97 14.55 -2.03
CA ALA A 204 48.28 13.38 -1.23
C ALA A 204 47.38 12.21 -1.68
N VAL A 205 47.98 11.02 -1.78
CA VAL A 205 47.26 9.76 -2.03
C VAL A 205 47.73 8.75 -0.99
N LEU A 206 46.81 8.16 -0.24
CA LEU A 206 47.09 7.11 0.73
C LEU A 206 46.35 5.84 0.33
N ASN A 207 47.11 4.83 -0.09
CA ASN A 207 46.56 3.53 -0.44
C ASN A 207 46.82 2.55 0.72
N PHE A 208 45.77 1.90 1.23
CA PHE A 208 45.91 0.69 2.02
C PHE A 208 45.60 -0.51 1.14
N VAL A 209 46.51 -1.49 1.12
CA VAL A 209 46.39 -2.70 0.31
C VAL A 209 46.60 -3.91 1.19
N ASP A 210 45.71 -4.91 1.09
CA ASP A 210 45.84 -6.21 1.75
C ASP A 210 46.11 -6.10 3.26
N SER A 211 45.19 -5.45 3.99
CA SER A 211 45.41 -5.05 5.39
C SER A 211 44.12 -4.96 6.20
N THR A 212 44.26 -4.91 7.54
CA THR A 212 43.16 -4.53 8.44
C THR A 212 43.51 -3.25 9.20
N VAL A 213 42.76 -2.17 9.00
CA VAL A 213 43.02 -0.86 9.61
C VAL A 213 41.99 -0.55 10.69
N ASN A 214 42.45 -0.29 11.91
CA ASN A 214 41.65 0.16 13.04
C ASN A 214 41.94 1.64 13.32
N LEU A 215 41.05 2.52 12.85
CA LEU A 215 41.12 3.97 13.05
C LEU A 215 40.29 4.36 14.29
N ILE A 216 40.98 4.57 15.40
CA ILE A 216 40.42 4.92 16.73
C ILE A 216 41.23 6.04 17.41
N PRO A 217 41.54 7.16 16.72
CA PRO A 217 42.47 8.18 17.19
C PRO A 217 41.92 8.97 18.39
N ALA A 218 42.57 8.92 19.55
CA ALA A 218 42.16 9.68 20.72
C ALA A 218 42.12 11.21 20.52
N ASN A 219 42.94 11.77 19.62
CA ASN A 219 43.15 13.23 19.48
C ASN A 219 42.72 13.83 18.13
N GLY A 220 42.05 13.05 17.26
CA GLY A 220 41.71 13.47 15.89
C GLY A 220 42.87 13.44 14.92
N THR A 221 42.86 14.30 13.89
CA THR A 221 43.80 14.16 12.77
C THR A 221 45.20 14.74 13.05
N PRO A 222 46.27 14.20 12.42
CA PRO A 222 47.65 14.67 12.57
C PRO A 222 47.85 16.15 12.23
N THR A 223 48.66 16.84 13.03
CA THR A 223 49.01 18.25 12.83
C THR A 223 50.15 18.44 11.83
N LEU A 224 49.86 19.10 10.71
CA LEU A 224 50.89 19.64 9.81
C LEU A 224 50.76 21.17 9.76
N ALA A 225 51.61 21.85 10.54
CA ALA A 225 51.64 23.30 10.80
C ALA A 225 50.64 23.86 11.83
N GLY A 226 50.19 23.05 12.80
CA GLY A 226 49.67 23.54 14.09
C GLY A 226 48.17 23.35 14.33
N GLU A 227 47.37 23.19 13.27
CA GLU A 227 45.97 22.80 13.36
C GLU A 227 45.81 21.32 13.01
N GLY A 228 45.05 20.61 13.83
CA GLY A 228 44.72 19.20 13.70
C GLY A 228 43.24 19.04 14.07
N TYR A 229 42.50 18.31 13.27
CA TYR A 229 41.03 18.34 13.29
C TYR A 229 40.54 17.37 14.37
N LYS A 230 40.54 17.85 15.62
CA LYS A 230 40.17 17.08 16.83
C LYS A 230 38.76 16.47 16.78
N TRP A 231 37.91 16.95 15.89
CA TRP A 231 36.53 16.52 15.70
C TRP A 231 36.33 15.50 14.58
N ALA A 232 37.35 15.21 13.76
CA ALA A 232 37.30 14.20 12.70
C ALA A 232 38.32 13.05 12.93
N ASN A 233 37.97 11.83 12.52
CA ASN A 233 38.89 10.68 12.54
C ASN A 233 39.81 10.68 11.29
N ALA A 234 39.28 11.09 10.14
CA ALA A 234 40.02 11.32 8.91
C ALA A 234 39.59 12.64 8.25
N VAL A 235 40.54 13.39 7.71
CA VAL A 235 40.28 14.55 6.85
C VAL A 235 41.06 14.40 5.54
N VAL A 236 40.33 14.46 4.43
CA VAL A 236 40.86 14.31 3.07
C VAL A 236 40.61 15.62 2.32
N ASN A 237 41.64 16.45 2.21
CA ASN A 237 41.52 17.82 1.72
C ASN A 237 41.79 17.88 0.21
N TYR A 238 41.09 18.75 -0.53
CA TYR A 238 41.53 19.28 -1.84
C TYR A 238 42.10 18.23 -2.82
N ASP A 239 41.24 17.55 -3.57
CA ASP A 239 41.60 16.51 -4.57
C ASP A 239 42.46 15.32 -4.05
N CYS A 240 42.74 15.22 -2.75
CA CYS A 240 43.50 14.12 -2.16
C CYS A 240 42.63 12.85 -2.03
N GLN A 241 43.28 11.69 -1.94
CA GLN A 241 42.59 10.40 -2.11
C GLN A 241 42.97 9.40 -1.01
N LEU A 242 41.94 8.76 -0.42
CA LEU A 242 42.08 7.60 0.46
C LEU A 242 41.54 6.37 -0.28
N ASN A 243 42.41 5.40 -0.57
CA ASN A 243 42.04 4.22 -1.36
C ASN A 243 42.28 2.93 -0.57
N LEU A 244 41.35 1.99 -0.67
CA LEU A 244 41.38 0.67 -0.03
C LEU A 244 41.28 -0.42 -1.11
N SER A 245 42.15 -1.44 -1.06
CA SER A 245 42.11 -2.60 -1.97
C SER A 245 42.41 -3.89 -1.20
N ASN A 246 41.48 -4.85 -1.21
CA ASN A 246 41.49 -6.01 -0.31
C ASN A 246 41.71 -5.64 1.17
N THR A 247 41.16 -4.49 1.61
CA THR A 247 41.40 -3.96 2.96
C THR A 247 40.12 -3.89 3.77
N LYS A 248 40.21 -4.30 5.05
CA LYS A 248 39.19 -4.08 6.08
C LYS A 248 39.51 -2.80 6.84
N PHE A 249 38.55 -1.90 7.02
CA PHE A 249 38.77 -0.58 7.59
C PHE A 249 37.68 -0.22 8.60
N TYR A 250 38.06 0.02 9.86
CA TYR A 250 37.14 0.22 10.97
C TYR A 250 37.30 1.61 11.58
N ILE A 251 36.23 2.41 11.57
CA ILE A 251 36.12 3.67 12.31
C ILE A 251 35.08 3.48 13.42
N LYS A 252 35.50 3.62 14.68
CA LYS A 252 34.66 3.34 15.85
C LYS A 252 34.55 4.54 16.79
N GLY A 253 33.33 5.00 17.02
CA GLY A 253 33.01 6.03 18.00
C GLY A 253 32.98 5.56 19.46
N GLY A 254 32.61 6.47 20.35
CA GLY A 254 32.70 6.29 21.81
C GLY A 254 34.10 6.61 22.38
N TYR A 255 35.09 6.84 21.52
CA TYR A 255 36.45 7.24 21.85
C TYR A 255 36.89 8.33 20.88
N GLY A 256 37.36 9.48 21.38
CA GLY A 256 37.92 10.52 20.52
C GLY A 256 36.88 11.27 19.63
N PRO A 257 37.18 11.53 18.34
CA PRO A 257 36.44 12.44 17.48
C PRO A 257 35.00 12.05 17.12
N GLY A 258 34.19 13.06 16.84
CA GLY A 258 32.77 12.90 16.53
C GLY A 258 32.45 12.52 15.09
N THR A 259 33.10 13.12 14.08
CA THR A 259 32.88 12.82 12.66
C THR A 259 33.86 11.75 12.17
N GLY A 260 33.41 10.86 11.29
CA GLY A 260 34.23 9.78 10.72
C GLY A 260 35.23 10.33 9.70
N ILE A 261 34.79 10.51 8.47
CA ILE A 261 35.58 11.05 7.37
C ILE A 261 35.02 12.41 6.95
N TYR A 262 35.87 13.43 6.88
CA TYR A 262 35.51 14.75 6.36
C TYR A 262 36.29 15.09 5.10
N PHE A 263 35.63 15.71 4.13
CA PHE A 263 36.18 16.10 2.84
C PHE A 263 36.12 17.61 2.60
N HIS A 264 37.27 18.20 2.24
CA HIS A 264 37.22 19.45 1.47
C HIS A 264 37.08 19.14 -0.03
N SER A 265 36.47 20.07 -0.77
CA SER A 265 36.42 20.19 -2.24
C SER A 265 37.28 19.17 -3.03
N GLY A 266 36.65 18.22 -3.73
CA GLY A 266 37.32 17.28 -4.64
C GLY A 266 38.01 16.08 -3.98
N GLY A 267 38.12 16.03 -2.65
CA GLY A 267 38.66 14.87 -1.95
C GLY A 267 37.83 13.59 -2.18
N SER A 268 38.47 12.42 -2.09
CA SER A 268 37.76 11.15 -2.32
C SER A 268 38.17 9.98 -1.43
N LEU A 269 37.21 9.06 -1.25
CA LEU A 269 37.38 7.71 -0.72
C LEU A 269 37.04 6.70 -1.81
N THR A 270 37.88 5.68 -1.97
CA THR A 270 37.59 4.53 -2.83
C THR A 270 37.78 3.23 -2.06
N LEU A 271 36.72 2.42 -2.00
CA LEU A 271 36.78 1.00 -1.66
C LEU A 271 36.75 0.21 -2.97
N ASP A 272 37.78 -0.58 -3.23
CA ASP A 272 37.88 -1.44 -4.41
C ASP A 272 38.31 -2.87 -4.01
N ASN A 273 38.16 -3.81 -4.94
CA ASN A 273 38.69 -5.18 -4.84
C ASN A 273 38.33 -5.86 -3.51
N ALA A 274 37.03 -6.06 -3.27
CA ALA A 274 36.47 -6.67 -2.06
C ALA A 274 36.89 -6.02 -0.72
N SER A 275 37.07 -4.70 -0.70
CA SER A 275 37.34 -3.97 0.55
C SER A 275 36.08 -3.80 1.41
N GLU A 276 36.26 -3.82 2.72
CA GLU A 276 35.18 -3.60 3.70
C GLU A 276 35.51 -2.34 4.51
N MET A 277 34.60 -1.36 4.58
CA MET A 277 34.66 -0.30 5.58
C MET A 277 33.44 -0.36 6.50
N LYS A 278 33.64 -0.25 7.82
CA LYS A 278 32.58 -0.03 8.79
C LYS A 278 32.82 1.24 9.59
N ILE A 279 31.86 2.16 9.60
CA ILE A 279 31.88 3.40 10.38
C ILE A 279 30.72 3.34 11.37
N PHE A 280 30.99 3.34 12.68
CA PHE A 280 29.92 3.09 13.65
C PHE A 280 30.06 3.77 15.02
N GLY A 281 28.92 4.04 15.65
CA GLY A 281 28.83 4.53 17.03
C GLY A 281 29.23 5.99 17.25
N LEU A 282 29.33 6.77 16.18
CA LEU A 282 29.80 8.16 16.22
C LEU A 282 28.78 9.14 16.84
N SER A 283 29.29 10.22 17.43
CA SER A 283 28.50 11.35 17.95
C SER A 283 28.22 12.43 16.90
N GLY A 284 29.07 12.51 15.86
CA GLY A 284 28.90 13.30 14.65
C GLY A 284 28.56 12.42 13.43
N ASN A 285 28.82 12.98 12.24
CA ASN A 285 28.43 12.38 10.97
C ASN A 285 29.41 11.28 10.54
N ALA A 286 28.95 10.26 9.80
CA ALA A 286 29.82 9.17 9.38
C ALA A 286 30.77 9.61 8.24
N ILE A 287 30.20 10.23 7.21
CA ILE A 287 30.93 10.85 6.11
C ILE A 287 30.33 12.23 5.82
N GLU A 288 31.18 13.24 5.69
CA GLU A 288 30.78 14.64 5.62
C GLU A 288 31.66 15.42 4.63
N SER A 289 31.12 16.44 3.96
CA SER A 289 31.89 17.36 3.13
C SER A 289 31.67 18.82 3.52
N ASP A 290 32.47 19.72 2.94
CA ASP A 290 32.12 21.13 2.80
C ASP A 290 30.65 21.32 2.36
N GLU A 291 29.95 22.26 3.00
CA GLU A 291 28.82 22.95 2.40
C GLU A 291 29.38 24.00 1.42
N ASN A 292 28.94 24.00 0.16
CA ASN A 292 29.54 24.85 -0.88
C ASN A 292 28.51 25.67 -1.65
N ASP A 293 28.91 26.89 -2.04
CA ASP A 293 28.06 28.09 -2.20
C ASP A 293 27.03 28.12 -3.36
N GLY A 294 26.83 26.99 -4.04
CA GLY A 294 25.90 26.85 -5.16
C GLY A 294 26.38 27.44 -6.49
N ALA A 295 27.57 28.08 -6.55
CA ALA A 295 28.11 28.61 -7.80
C ALA A 295 28.90 27.58 -8.62
N ASN A 296 29.59 26.64 -7.97
CA ASN A 296 30.23 25.47 -8.61
C ASN A 296 30.23 24.25 -7.66
N PRO A 297 29.63 23.10 -8.04
CA PRO A 297 29.70 21.88 -7.23
C PRO A 297 31.07 21.21 -7.37
N TYR A 298 31.94 21.38 -6.39
CA TYR A 298 33.21 20.66 -6.29
C TYR A 298 32.95 19.24 -5.76
N LYS A 299 32.78 18.30 -6.69
CA LYS A 299 32.41 16.90 -6.46
C LYS A 299 33.38 16.18 -5.52
N VAL A 300 32.95 15.91 -4.28
CA VAL A 300 33.62 14.96 -3.37
C VAL A 300 33.18 13.54 -3.74
N GLY A 301 34.09 12.57 -3.77
CA GLY A 301 33.80 11.21 -4.27
C GLY A 301 33.81 10.13 -3.18
N VAL A 302 32.74 9.33 -3.09
CA VAL A 302 32.71 8.07 -2.30
C VAL A 302 32.41 6.91 -3.24
N ASN A 303 33.42 6.12 -3.57
CA ASN A 303 33.32 5.00 -4.50
C ASN A 303 33.34 3.67 -3.73
N VAL A 304 32.37 2.78 -3.99
CA VAL A 304 32.33 1.42 -3.46
C VAL A 304 32.20 0.46 -4.64
N LEU A 305 33.31 -0.21 -4.98
CA LEU A 305 33.53 -0.87 -6.27
C LEU A 305 33.96 -2.34 -6.09
N ASN A 306 33.61 -3.17 -7.08
CA ASN A 306 34.11 -4.53 -7.25
C ASN A 306 34.05 -5.40 -5.98
N LYS A 307 32.82 -5.72 -5.56
CA LYS A 307 32.46 -6.56 -4.39
C LYS A 307 32.80 -5.95 -3.04
N SER A 308 33.04 -4.64 -2.98
CA SER A 308 33.30 -3.94 -1.73
C SER A 308 32.02 -3.66 -0.94
N ASN A 309 32.17 -3.33 0.34
CA ASN A 309 31.07 -3.05 1.26
C ASN A 309 31.36 -1.85 2.15
N LEU A 310 30.48 -0.84 2.15
CA LEU A 310 30.49 0.28 3.09
C LEU A 310 29.29 0.15 4.06
N ASP A 311 29.56 0.06 5.35
CA ASP A 311 28.58 -0.21 6.40
C ASP A 311 28.61 0.90 7.48
N ILE A 312 27.56 1.71 7.53
CA ILE A 312 27.47 2.90 8.37
C ILE A 312 26.34 2.71 9.40
N GLN A 313 26.67 2.68 10.69
CA GLN A 313 25.71 2.26 11.73
C GLN A 313 25.72 3.15 12.99
N THR A 314 24.55 3.55 13.49
CA THR A 314 24.36 4.24 14.80
C THR A 314 25.12 5.58 14.99
N CYS A 315 25.54 6.24 13.91
CA CYS A 315 26.15 7.57 13.92
C CYS A 315 25.09 8.68 14.11
N ARG A 316 25.48 9.97 14.09
CA ARG A 316 24.50 11.08 14.04
C ARG A 316 23.72 11.03 12.73
N SER A 317 24.45 11.09 11.62
CA SER A 317 23.95 11.06 10.25
C SER A 317 24.92 10.22 9.41
N GLY A 318 24.47 9.67 8.29
CA GLY A 318 25.31 8.86 7.41
C GLY A 318 26.18 9.73 6.50
N LEU A 319 25.74 9.96 5.27
CA LEU A 319 26.46 10.78 4.27
C LEU A 319 25.85 12.18 4.17
N VAL A 320 26.62 13.23 4.51
CA VAL A 320 26.16 14.62 4.58
C VAL A 320 27.00 15.54 3.69
N GLY A 321 26.33 16.42 2.96
CA GLY A 321 26.98 17.41 2.09
C GLY A 321 27.03 17.00 0.62
N GLN A 322 27.88 17.66 -0.17
CA GLN A 322 27.92 17.57 -1.64
C GLN A 322 28.75 16.38 -2.13
N ILE A 323 28.46 15.19 -1.61
CA ILE A 323 29.14 13.93 -1.91
C ILE A 323 28.49 13.27 -3.13
N GLU A 324 29.28 12.86 -4.12
CA GLU A 324 28.88 11.94 -5.18
C GLU A 324 29.27 10.51 -4.80
N THR A 325 28.26 9.66 -4.61
CA THR A 325 28.41 8.28 -4.16
C THR A 325 28.20 7.32 -5.33
N VAL A 326 29.21 6.53 -5.66
CA VAL A 326 29.14 5.49 -6.70
C VAL A 326 29.18 4.13 -6.04
N VAL A 327 28.14 3.32 -6.25
CA VAL A 327 28.10 1.91 -5.81
C VAL A 327 28.02 1.04 -7.07
N SER A 328 29.00 0.16 -7.27
CA SER A 328 29.08 -0.68 -8.47
C SER A 328 29.53 -2.09 -8.16
N ASN A 329 28.70 -3.10 -8.50
CA ASN A 329 28.92 -4.51 -8.14
C ASN A 329 29.25 -4.68 -6.64
N SER A 330 28.59 -3.90 -5.78
CA SER A 330 29.00 -3.65 -4.39
C SER A 330 27.83 -3.31 -3.47
N ASN A 331 28.10 -3.18 -2.17
CA ASN A 331 27.08 -2.93 -1.15
C ASN A 331 27.31 -1.62 -0.37
N LEU A 332 26.22 -0.90 -0.07
CA LEU A 332 26.19 0.23 0.86
C LEU A 332 25.04 0.04 1.85
N THR A 333 25.33 0.06 3.14
CA THR A 333 24.33 0.03 4.22
C THR A 333 24.46 1.28 5.08
N VAL A 334 23.35 1.97 5.33
CA VAL A 334 23.23 3.06 6.29
C VAL A 334 22.05 2.76 7.22
N ASP A 335 22.35 2.40 8.46
CA ASP A 335 21.39 1.85 9.43
C ASP A 335 21.38 2.60 10.77
N GLY A 336 20.19 2.96 11.24
CA GLY A 336 19.96 3.46 12.59
C GLY A 336 20.61 4.82 12.89
N MET A 337 20.67 5.75 11.92
CA MET A 337 21.16 7.11 12.17
C MET A 337 20.25 7.87 13.14
N LYS A 338 20.86 8.65 14.04
CA LYS A 338 20.14 9.51 15.01
C LYS A 338 19.43 10.71 14.36
N THR A 339 19.73 10.99 13.10
CA THR A 339 18.99 11.91 12.23
C THR A 339 18.67 11.23 10.89
N SER A 340 19.26 11.66 9.76
CA SER A 340 19.01 11.10 8.43
C SER A 340 20.13 10.15 7.98
N GLY A 341 19.78 9.16 7.16
CA GLY A 341 20.75 8.29 6.50
C GLY A 341 21.65 9.05 5.50
N SER A 342 21.08 9.97 4.72
CA SER A 342 21.86 10.99 3.99
C SER A 342 21.24 12.37 4.05
N ASN A 343 22.00 13.39 3.64
CA ASN A 343 21.49 14.73 3.35
C ASN A 343 22.33 15.43 2.27
N GLY A 344 21.73 15.69 1.10
CA GLY A 344 22.33 16.50 0.02
C GLY A 344 23.34 15.79 -0.89
N ALA A 345 23.61 14.50 -0.67
CA ALA A 345 24.48 13.67 -1.49
C ALA A 345 23.78 13.16 -2.76
N ASP A 346 24.56 12.78 -3.77
CA ASP A 346 24.09 12.15 -5.01
C ASP A 346 24.53 10.69 -5.10
N TYR A 347 23.79 9.87 -5.84
CA TYR A 347 23.96 8.42 -5.88
C TYR A 347 23.88 7.86 -7.30
N THR A 348 24.85 7.03 -7.66
CA THR A 348 24.86 6.20 -8.88
C THR A 348 25.08 4.75 -8.48
N ILE A 349 24.02 3.95 -8.55
CA ILE A 349 23.95 2.57 -8.07
C ILE A 349 23.82 1.65 -9.29
N THR A 350 24.78 0.74 -9.48
CA THR A 350 24.99 0.06 -10.77
C THR A 350 25.45 -1.39 -10.65
N ASN A 351 25.28 -2.17 -11.73
CA ASN A 351 25.93 -3.47 -11.96
C ASN A 351 25.68 -4.50 -10.82
N ASN A 352 24.41 -4.80 -10.54
CA ASN A 352 23.94 -5.67 -9.45
C ASN A 352 24.48 -5.26 -8.07
N SER A 353 24.38 -3.98 -7.73
CA SER A 353 24.65 -3.47 -6.38
C SER A 353 23.42 -3.59 -5.47
N THR A 354 23.65 -3.63 -4.15
CA THR A 354 22.59 -3.51 -3.13
C THR A 354 22.84 -2.31 -2.23
N VAL A 355 21.84 -1.44 -2.08
CA VAL A 355 21.96 -0.23 -1.26
C VAL A 355 20.80 -0.14 -0.26
N LYS A 356 21.10 0.18 1.00
CA LYS A 356 20.17 0.16 2.12
C LYS A 356 20.22 1.42 2.96
N PHE A 357 19.06 1.98 3.28
CA PHE A 357 18.87 3.15 4.13
C PHE A 357 17.77 2.88 5.15
N ASP A 358 18.11 2.26 6.28
CA ASP A 358 17.16 1.60 7.18
C ASP A 358 17.15 2.21 8.60
N ASN A 359 16.00 2.18 9.27
CA ASN A 359 15.78 2.53 10.68
C ASN A 359 16.25 3.96 11.09
N ASN A 360 16.36 4.91 10.16
CA ASN A 360 16.87 6.25 10.45
C ASN A 360 15.81 7.14 11.14
N VAL A 361 16.23 7.99 12.08
CA VAL A 361 15.31 8.81 12.89
C VAL A 361 14.52 9.84 12.06
N TYR A 362 15.09 10.33 10.96
CA TYR A 362 14.48 11.21 9.96
C TYR A 362 14.44 10.52 8.58
N HIS A 363 14.93 11.14 7.50
CA HIS A 363 14.88 10.52 6.17
C HIS A 363 15.85 9.33 6.07
N GLY A 364 15.50 8.34 5.26
CA GLY A 364 16.45 7.34 4.76
C GLY A 364 17.45 8.01 3.83
N MET A 365 17.13 8.07 2.54
CA MET A 365 17.93 8.80 1.57
C MET A 365 17.34 10.19 1.31
N SER A 366 18.04 11.26 1.71
CA SER A 366 17.87 12.60 1.13
C SER A 366 18.96 12.85 0.09
N THR A 367 18.54 13.13 -1.14
CA THR A 367 19.40 13.20 -2.33
C THR A 367 18.99 14.33 -3.30
N ARG A 368 19.92 14.73 -4.19
CA ARG A 368 19.63 15.60 -5.34
C ARG A 368 19.52 14.77 -6.60
N HIS A 369 20.47 13.88 -6.85
CA HIS A 369 20.49 12.99 -8.00
C HIS A 369 20.60 11.51 -7.60
N LEU A 370 19.73 10.67 -8.15
CA LEU A 370 19.72 9.22 -7.89
C LEU A 370 19.52 8.44 -9.19
N THR A 371 20.55 7.70 -9.60
CA THR A 371 20.44 6.69 -10.67
C THR A 371 20.53 5.30 -10.05
N ILE A 372 19.56 4.45 -10.33
CA ILE A 372 19.57 3.02 -10.01
C ILE A 372 19.50 2.27 -11.34
N ASN A 373 20.55 1.53 -11.68
CA ASN A 373 20.65 0.81 -12.95
C ASN A 373 21.04 -0.66 -12.70
N ASP A 374 20.16 -1.60 -13.03
CA ASP A 374 20.39 -3.05 -12.85
C ASP A 374 20.83 -3.36 -11.41
N SER A 375 20.07 -2.90 -10.41
CA SER A 375 20.49 -2.90 -8.99
C SER A 375 19.31 -2.77 -8.01
N THR A 376 19.55 -3.15 -6.75
CA THR A 376 18.53 -3.16 -5.67
C THR A 376 18.73 -2.02 -4.68
N PHE A 377 17.64 -1.39 -4.27
CA PHE A 377 17.59 -0.38 -3.20
C PHE A 377 16.47 -0.70 -2.19
N THR A 378 16.78 -0.60 -0.88
CA THR A 378 15.77 -0.66 0.18
C THR A 378 15.85 0.53 1.12
N ALA A 379 14.69 1.07 1.52
CA ALA A 379 14.58 2.02 2.61
C ALA A 379 13.44 1.60 3.56
N THR A 380 13.79 1.12 4.76
CA THR A 380 12.82 0.59 5.73
C THR A 380 12.79 1.38 7.03
N ASN A 381 11.61 1.49 7.67
CA ASN A 381 11.44 2.04 9.02
C ASN A 381 11.97 3.47 9.27
N ASN A 382 12.09 4.29 8.22
CA ASN A 382 12.63 5.64 8.34
C ASN A 382 11.60 6.60 8.94
N GLY A 383 12.06 7.58 9.72
CA GLY A 383 11.21 8.46 10.49
C GLY A 383 10.47 9.54 9.71
N MET A 384 11.07 10.06 8.64
CA MET A 384 10.47 11.08 7.76
C MET A 384 10.16 10.46 6.40
N ASP A 385 11.07 10.53 5.43
CA ASP A 385 10.88 9.99 4.09
C ASP A 385 11.74 8.74 3.86
N GLY A 386 11.27 7.78 3.06
CA GLY A 386 12.10 6.66 2.61
C GLY A 386 13.19 7.13 1.64
N ILE A 387 12.75 7.78 0.55
CA ILE A 387 13.60 8.56 -0.36
C ILE A 387 12.97 9.95 -0.55
N VAL A 388 13.77 11.02 -0.40
CA VAL A 388 13.41 12.38 -0.83
C VAL A 388 14.43 12.90 -1.84
N MET A 389 13.94 13.29 -3.02
CA MET A 389 14.73 13.64 -4.20
C MET A 389 14.51 15.09 -4.62
N SER A 390 15.55 15.91 -4.63
CA SER A 390 15.47 17.35 -5.00
C SER A 390 15.89 17.68 -6.44
N GLY A 391 16.08 16.65 -7.28
CA GLY A 391 16.61 16.75 -8.64
C GLY A 391 16.28 15.53 -9.51
N ASN A 392 17.07 15.30 -10.56
CA ASN A 392 16.82 14.24 -11.53
C ASN A 392 17.07 12.82 -10.97
N GLY A 393 16.16 11.90 -11.30
CA GLY A 393 16.16 10.49 -10.93
C GLY A 393 15.94 9.58 -12.13
N HIS A 394 16.66 8.47 -12.18
CA HIS A 394 16.56 7.48 -13.25
C HIS A 394 16.60 6.07 -12.68
N PHE A 395 15.48 5.35 -12.77
CA PHE A 395 15.36 3.94 -12.42
C PHE A 395 15.31 3.11 -13.71
N ILE A 396 16.30 2.24 -13.88
CA ILE A 396 16.56 1.46 -15.09
C ILE A 396 16.81 0.02 -14.64
N LYS A 397 15.89 -0.92 -14.85
CA LYS A 397 15.97 -2.27 -14.23
C LYS A 397 16.22 -2.20 -12.72
N ALA A 398 15.63 -1.20 -12.07
CA ALA A 398 15.78 -0.99 -10.64
C ALA A 398 14.85 -1.94 -9.88
N ASN A 399 15.32 -2.48 -8.76
CA ASN A 399 14.47 -3.15 -7.79
C ASN A 399 14.42 -2.28 -6.53
N VAL A 400 13.30 -1.61 -6.29
CA VAL A 400 13.14 -0.61 -5.21
C VAL A 400 12.06 -1.08 -4.25
N THR A 401 12.38 -1.11 -2.95
CA THR A 401 11.39 -1.37 -1.89
C THR A 401 11.46 -0.29 -0.81
N ILE A 402 10.31 0.32 -0.51
CA ILE A 402 10.19 1.35 0.54
C ILE A 402 9.01 1.00 1.45
N THR A 403 9.27 0.84 2.75
CA THR A 403 8.24 0.34 3.68
C THR A 403 8.47 0.76 5.15
N GLY A 404 7.41 0.79 5.96
CA GLY A 404 7.49 1.13 7.38
C GLY A 404 7.83 2.59 7.67
N THR A 405 7.74 3.50 6.68
CA THR A 405 8.05 4.92 6.87
C THR A 405 7.09 5.55 7.89
N GLN A 406 7.61 6.21 8.92
CA GLN A 406 6.88 6.45 10.18
C GLN A 406 6.09 7.78 10.25
N GLY A 407 6.24 8.70 9.29
CA GLY A 407 5.41 9.91 9.23
C GLY A 407 5.59 10.91 10.36
N LYS A 408 6.83 11.22 10.76
CA LYS A 408 7.14 12.27 11.77
C LYS A 408 7.09 13.70 11.22
N SER A 409 6.57 13.91 10.01
CA SER A 409 6.51 15.20 9.32
C SER A 409 5.35 15.22 8.33
N ASN A 410 4.63 16.35 8.25
CA ASN A 410 3.36 16.44 7.50
C ASN A 410 3.51 16.02 6.04
N TYR A 411 4.54 16.53 5.35
CA TYR A 411 4.75 16.31 3.91
C TYR A 411 5.82 15.25 3.64
N SER A 412 6.00 14.25 4.50
CA SER A 412 6.88 13.13 4.17
C SER A 412 6.12 12.04 3.40
N ALA A 413 6.85 11.22 2.64
CA ALA A 413 6.30 10.10 1.88
C ALA A 413 7.23 8.88 1.89
N GLY A 414 6.76 7.73 1.40
CA GLY A 414 7.67 6.64 1.02
C GLY A 414 8.70 7.16 0.00
N MET A 415 8.21 7.75 -1.10
CA MET A 415 9.02 8.40 -2.12
C MET A 415 8.54 9.82 -2.39
N ARG A 416 9.39 10.83 -2.16
CA ARG A 416 9.05 12.24 -2.38
C ARG A 416 9.91 12.90 -3.46
N LEU A 417 9.26 13.51 -4.45
CA LEU A 417 9.90 14.37 -5.45
C LEU A 417 9.79 15.83 -4.98
N LEU A 418 10.86 16.37 -4.40
CA LEU A 418 10.91 17.63 -3.67
C LEU A 418 11.26 18.83 -4.58
N GLY A 419 10.24 19.64 -4.86
CA GLY A 419 10.35 20.93 -5.55
C GLY A 419 10.49 20.85 -7.06
N SER A 420 10.50 22.01 -7.72
CA SER A 420 10.43 22.19 -9.18
C SER A 420 11.64 21.72 -10.00
N LYS A 421 12.62 21.06 -9.35
CA LYS A 421 13.77 20.43 -10.00
C LYS A 421 13.70 18.90 -9.93
N ALA A 422 12.80 18.33 -9.14
CA ALA A 422 12.65 16.89 -8.99
C ALA A 422 11.95 16.28 -10.20
N ASN A 423 12.64 15.37 -10.89
CA ASN A 423 12.13 14.68 -12.08
C ASN A 423 12.55 13.21 -12.01
N LEU A 424 11.62 12.26 -12.01
CA LEU A 424 11.91 10.82 -11.96
C LEU A 424 11.39 10.11 -13.21
N SER A 425 12.26 9.37 -13.89
CA SER A 425 11.89 8.42 -14.95
C SER A 425 12.09 6.98 -14.47
N ILE A 426 11.08 6.13 -14.67
CA ILE A 426 11.11 4.70 -14.32
C ILE A 426 10.91 3.87 -15.59
N ASP A 427 11.87 3.01 -15.93
CA ASP A 427 11.81 2.18 -17.14
C ASP A 427 10.91 0.95 -16.98
N LYS A 428 10.48 0.40 -18.12
CA LYS A 428 9.58 -0.76 -18.22
C LYS A 428 10.10 -2.06 -17.60
N ASP A 429 11.39 -2.15 -17.26
CA ASP A 429 12.02 -3.34 -16.68
C ASP A 429 12.27 -3.18 -15.17
N SER A 430 11.87 -2.05 -14.57
CA SER A 430 11.98 -1.78 -13.13
C SER A 430 10.80 -2.37 -12.34
N ILE A 431 11.09 -2.72 -11.08
CA ILE A 431 10.13 -3.23 -10.09
C ILE A 431 10.19 -2.30 -8.87
N ILE A 432 9.07 -1.67 -8.53
CA ILE A 432 8.98 -0.65 -7.48
C ILE A 432 7.84 -1.02 -6.51
N ASN A 433 8.17 -1.26 -5.24
CA ASN A 433 7.20 -1.57 -4.19
C ASN A 433 7.26 -0.48 -3.12
N ILE A 434 6.14 0.19 -2.86
CA ILE A 434 6.03 1.23 -1.83
C ILE A 434 4.81 0.90 -0.98
N THR A 435 5.04 0.28 0.18
CA THR A 435 3.95 -0.34 0.96
C THR A 435 4.13 -0.20 2.46
N ASP A 436 3.02 -0.25 3.21
CA ASP A 436 3.02 -0.31 4.68
C ASP A 436 3.71 0.92 5.33
N ASN A 437 3.45 2.11 4.77
CA ASN A 437 4.01 3.39 5.23
C ASN A 437 2.94 4.24 5.93
N LYS A 438 3.25 4.91 7.05
CA LYS A 438 2.36 5.85 7.76
C LYS A 438 2.41 7.28 7.19
N VAL A 439 2.45 7.36 5.86
CA VAL A 439 2.53 8.55 5.00
C VAL A 439 1.97 8.21 3.62
N SER A 440 1.80 9.20 2.74
CA SER A 440 1.61 8.95 1.30
C SER A 440 2.70 8.03 0.73
N GLY A 441 2.34 7.12 -0.18
CA GLY A 441 3.28 6.26 -0.89
C GLY A 441 4.23 7.09 -1.77
N ILE A 442 3.68 7.84 -2.73
CA ILE A 442 4.43 8.75 -3.60
C ILE A 442 3.89 10.18 -3.42
N PHE A 443 4.77 11.16 -3.22
CA PHE A 443 4.40 12.57 -3.09
C PHE A 443 5.20 13.45 -4.08
N LEU A 444 4.49 14.13 -4.98
CA LEU A 444 5.07 15.05 -5.96
C LEU A 444 4.85 16.51 -5.52
N ASP A 445 5.91 17.20 -5.08
CA ASP A 445 5.84 18.64 -4.78
C ASP A 445 5.61 19.51 -6.03
N LYS A 446 5.28 20.77 -5.78
CA LYS A 446 4.90 21.74 -6.81
C LYS A 446 5.88 21.78 -8.00
N ASN A 447 5.36 21.58 -9.22
CA ASN A 447 6.13 21.51 -10.48
C ASN A 447 7.20 20.37 -10.56
N SER A 448 7.10 19.31 -9.77
CA SER A 448 7.91 18.08 -9.96
C SER A 448 7.27 17.14 -11.01
N HIS A 449 8.06 16.20 -11.55
CA HIS A 449 7.60 15.30 -12.61
C HIS A 449 7.93 13.83 -12.33
N LEU A 450 6.95 12.95 -12.46
CA LEU A 450 7.12 11.50 -12.52
C LEU A 450 6.72 11.02 -13.92
N THR A 451 7.48 10.11 -14.51
CA THR A 451 7.12 9.41 -15.75
C THR A 451 7.52 7.95 -15.68
N VAL A 452 6.55 7.08 -15.95
CA VAL A 452 6.66 5.63 -15.90
C VAL A 452 6.48 5.07 -17.32
N ASP A 453 7.44 4.29 -17.80
CA ASP A 453 7.31 3.58 -19.07
C ASP A 453 6.31 2.41 -18.95
N GLU A 454 5.54 2.19 -20.02
CA GLU A 454 4.55 1.11 -20.09
C GLU A 454 5.19 -0.28 -19.89
N GLY A 455 4.69 -1.02 -18.91
CA GLY A 455 5.20 -2.34 -18.52
C GLY A 455 6.00 -2.36 -17.22
N ALA A 456 6.39 -1.21 -16.67
CA ALA A 456 7.02 -1.14 -15.35
C ALA A 456 6.11 -1.72 -14.26
N ASN A 457 6.66 -2.56 -13.37
CA ASN A 457 5.89 -3.17 -12.29
C ASN A 457 5.95 -2.29 -11.04
N ILE A 458 4.95 -1.44 -10.86
CA ILE A 458 4.86 -0.54 -9.71
C ILE A 458 3.67 -0.95 -8.85
N LEU A 459 3.90 -1.12 -7.54
CA LEU A 459 2.87 -1.41 -6.54
C LEU A 459 2.94 -0.39 -5.40
N VAL A 460 1.83 0.31 -5.19
CA VAL A 460 1.62 1.28 -4.11
C VAL A 460 0.36 0.88 -3.33
N THR A 461 0.51 0.28 -2.15
CA THR A 461 -0.60 -0.27 -1.36
C THR A 461 -0.30 -0.24 0.14
N ARG A 462 -1.33 -0.09 0.98
CA ARG A 462 -1.27 0.08 2.44
C ARG A 462 -0.38 1.25 2.87
N ASN A 463 -0.53 2.39 2.20
CA ASN A 463 0.10 3.65 2.59
C ASN A 463 -0.95 4.57 3.21
N HIS A 464 -0.71 4.99 4.45
CA HIS A 464 -1.67 5.67 5.32
C HIS A 464 -1.26 7.14 5.52
N ALA A 465 -1.77 8.05 4.70
CA ALA A 465 -1.57 9.49 4.84
C ALA A 465 -2.29 10.11 6.06
N GLU A 466 -2.85 9.29 6.94
CA GLU A 466 -3.69 9.68 8.07
C GLU A 466 -3.03 10.59 9.14
N GLN A 467 -1.70 10.70 9.14
CA GLN A 467 -0.91 11.51 10.08
C GLN A 467 -1.12 11.17 11.57
N GLU A 468 -1.30 9.90 11.92
CA GLU A 468 -1.39 9.44 13.33
C GLU A 468 -0.26 9.96 14.22
N ASN A 469 0.97 9.92 13.71
CA ASN A 469 2.19 10.26 14.44
C ASN A 469 2.49 11.76 14.54
N ILE A 470 1.55 12.64 14.12
CA ILE A 470 1.77 14.09 14.06
C ILE A 470 0.79 14.85 14.96
N PRO A 471 1.26 15.61 15.98
CA PRO A 471 0.38 16.36 16.90
C PRO A 471 -0.40 17.53 16.29
N SER A 472 -0.13 17.91 15.05
CA SER A 472 -0.73 19.07 14.37
C SER A 472 -0.95 18.74 12.91
N LYS A 473 -1.97 17.90 12.67
CA LYS A 473 -2.32 17.40 11.35
C LYS A 473 -2.66 18.52 10.37
N ASN A 474 -2.45 18.25 9.09
CA ASN A 474 -2.73 19.15 7.97
C ASN A 474 -3.70 18.46 7.00
N ASN A 475 -4.81 19.10 6.63
CA ASN A 475 -5.82 18.48 5.77
C ASN A 475 -5.27 18.09 4.40
N ILE A 476 -4.49 18.97 3.75
CA ILE A 476 -3.90 18.68 2.43
C ILE A 476 -3.01 17.44 2.54
N ALA A 477 -2.08 17.41 3.49
CA ALA A 477 -1.20 16.27 3.66
C ALA A 477 -1.83 15.06 4.40
N GLN A 478 -3.17 15.04 4.51
CA GLN A 478 -3.99 13.87 4.83
C GLN A 478 -4.77 13.33 3.61
N SER A 479 -4.46 13.82 2.42
CA SER A 479 -4.94 13.31 1.13
C SER A 479 -3.87 12.49 0.41
N GLY A 480 -4.27 11.66 -0.55
CA GLY A 480 -3.34 10.90 -1.40
C GLY A 480 -2.54 9.88 -0.61
N GLY A 481 -3.22 8.88 -0.04
CA GLY A 481 -2.57 7.76 0.64
C GLY A 481 -1.63 7.02 -0.30
N GLY A 482 -2.10 6.68 -1.51
CA GLY A 482 -1.25 6.08 -2.54
C GLY A 482 -0.33 7.12 -3.20
N ILE A 483 -0.91 8.05 -3.96
CA ILE A 483 -0.18 9.07 -4.72
C ILE A 483 -0.76 10.46 -4.48
N PHE A 484 0.10 11.40 -4.10
CA PHE A 484 -0.18 12.83 -4.05
C PHE A 484 0.47 13.56 -5.24
N VAL A 485 -0.32 14.33 -6.00
CA VAL A 485 0.17 15.24 -7.05
C VAL A 485 -0.13 16.71 -6.69
N ARG A 486 0.90 17.52 -6.42
CA ARG A 486 0.73 18.95 -6.14
C ARG A 486 0.47 19.80 -7.39
N SER A 487 0.07 21.04 -7.16
CA SER A 487 -0.14 22.07 -8.20
C SER A 487 1.06 22.16 -9.18
N ASN A 488 0.77 22.22 -10.48
CA ASN A 488 1.72 22.14 -11.60
C ASN A 488 2.61 20.88 -11.67
N ALA A 489 2.51 19.94 -10.73
CA ALA A 489 3.26 18.68 -10.80
C ALA A 489 2.61 17.72 -11.81
N VAL A 490 3.40 16.80 -12.37
CA VAL A 490 2.95 15.88 -13.42
C VAL A 490 3.29 14.45 -13.06
N ALA A 491 2.28 13.59 -12.89
CA ALA A 491 2.45 12.15 -12.74
C ALA A 491 1.94 11.40 -13.99
N ASN A 492 2.86 10.99 -14.86
CA ASN A 492 2.53 10.12 -15.99
C ASN A 492 2.77 8.66 -15.56
N LEU A 493 1.71 7.96 -15.14
CA LEU A 493 1.74 6.56 -14.74
C LEU A 493 1.45 5.64 -15.94
N SER A 494 1.91 4.39 -15.86
CA SER A 494 1.63 3.33 -16.85
C SER A 494 0.30 2.64 -16.55
N ASN A 495 -0.24 1.88 -17.51
CA ASN A 495 -1.39 1.01 -17.24
C ASN A 495 -1.05 -0.16 -16.31
N SER A 496 0.25 -0.46 -16.12
CA SER A 496 0.78 -1.47 -15.20
C SER A 496 1.10 -0.92 -13.80
N THR A 497 0.82 0.36 -13.53
CA THR A 497 1.02 0.98 -12.21
C THR A 497 -0.17 0.65 -11.31
N GLN A 498 0.07 -0.12 -10.24
CA GLN A 498 -0.95 -0.60 -9.31
C GLN A 498 -1.01 0.31 -8.09
N VAL A 499 -2.17 0.91 -7.83
CA VAL A 499 -2.44 1.78 -6.67
C VAL A 499 -3.81 1.41 -6.13
N TYR A 500 -3.85 0.74 -4.97
CA TYR A 500 -5.09 0.30 -4.32
C TYR A 500 -4.84 0.00 -2.83
N ASN A 501 -5.90 0.07 -2.01
CA ASN A 501 -5.87 -0.10 -0.55
C ASN A 501 -4.86 0.83 0.12
N ASN A 502 -4.88 2.11 -0.24
CA ASN A 502 -4.19 3.15 0.51
C ASN A 502 -5.23 4.02 1.23
N HIS A 503 -4.81 4.78 2.25
CA HIS A 503 -5.75 5.44 3.16
C HIS A 503 -5.40 6.91 3.39
N ALA A 504 -6.41 7.76 3.33
CA ALA A 504 -6.37 9.20 3.47
C ALA A 504 -7.45 9.67 4.44
N ASN A 505 -7.10 10.51 5.43
CA ASN A 505 -8.10 11.06 6.35
C ASN A 505 -8.94 12.19 5.73
N TYR A 506 -8.46 12.82 4.64
CA TYR A 506 -9.13 14.00 4.07
C TYR A 506 -9.81 13.74 2.72
N ALA A 507 -9.09 13.26 1.70
CA ALA A 507 -9.65 12.94 0.38
C ALA A 507 -8.66 12.13 -0.47
N GLY A 508 -9.15 11.24 -1.32
CA GLY A 508 -8.34 10.47 -2.26
C GLY A 508 -7.43 9.48 -1.56
N ASP A 509 -8.02 8.40 -1.05
CA ASP A 509 -7.34 7.25 -0.47
C ASP A 509 -6.16 6.77 -1.33
N ASP A 510 -6.40 6.52 -2.63
CA ASP A 510 -5.38 6.02 -3.55
C ASP A 510 -4.71 7.12 -4.37
N ILE A 511 -5.47 8.09 -4.86
CA ILE A 511 -4.95 9.18 -5.71
C ILE A 511 -5.56 10.51 -5.28
N PHE A 512 -4.72 11.52 -5.06
CA PHE A 512 -5.15 12.90 -4.90
C PHE A 512 -4.32 13.88 -5.75
N VAL A 513 -5.00 14.88 -6.33
CA VAL A 513 -4.41 15.91 -7.19
C VAL A 513 -4.88 17.29 -6.72
N GLU A 514 -3.95 18.21 -6.41
CA GLU A 514 -4.24 19.62 -6.13
C GLU A 514 -4.70 20.38 -7.40
N ASP A 515 -5.31 21.56 -7.22
CA ASP A 515 -5.61 22.45 -8.35
C ASP A 515 -4.34 22.83 -9.15
N GLY A 516 -4.45 22.77 -10.47
CA GLY A 516 -3.34 22.85 -11.42
C GLY A 516 -2.39 21.65 -11.45
N GLY A 517 -2.61 20.58 -10.67
CA GLY A 517 -1.86 19.32 -10.80
C GLY A 517 -2.26 18.55 -12.06
N HIS A 518 -1.41 17.61 -12.51
CA HIS A 518 -1.64 16.81 -13.71
C HIS A 518 -1.34 15.33 -13.46
N ILE A 519 -2.25 14.44 -13.84
CA ILE A 519 -2.03 12.99 -13.75
C ILE A 519 -2.50 12.28 -15.01
N THR A 520 -1.84 11.19 -15.38
CA THR A 520 -2.36 10.15 -16.28
C THR A 520 -2.23 8.79 -15.58
N PHE A 521 -3.29 7.99 -15.58
CA PHE A 521 -3.35 6.69 -14.92
C PHE A 521 -4.23 5.68 -15.69
N GLY A 522 -3.99 4.39 -15.46
CA GLY A 522 -4.73 3.28 -16.10
C GLY A 522 -5.98 2.83 -15.33
N ASN A 523 -6.65 1.81 -15.86
CA ASN A 523 -7.78 1.15 -15.16
C ASN A 523 -7.29 0.39 -13.92
N THR A 524 -8.21 0.11 -12.98
CA THR A 524 -7.97 -0.86 -11.90
C THR A 524 -7.71 -2.27 -12.47
N GLY A 525 -6.87 -3.05 -11.79
CA GLY A 525 -6.43 -4.37 -12.27
C GLY A 525 -7.42 -5.51 -12.00
N GLU A 526 -7.35 -6.56 -12.83
CA GLU A 526 -8.08 -7.81 -12.62
C GLU A 526 -7.61 -8.51 -11.34
N GLY A 527 -8.54 -8.91 -10.48
CA GLY A 527 -8.24 -9.62 -9.23
C GLY A 527 -7.75 -8.74 -8.07
N TRP A 528 -7.74 -7.41 -8.23
CA TRP A 528 -7.55 -6.49 -7.10
C TRP A 528 -8.72 -6.61 -6.11
N LYS A 529 -8.43 -6.47 -4.82
CA LYS A 529 -9.39 -6.59 -3.70
C LYS A 529 -9.06 -5.60 -2.60
N LEU A 530 -10.09 -5.07 -1.96
CA LEU A 530 -9.99 -4.39 -0.66
C LEU A 530 -9.55 -5.41 0.40
N ASP A 531 -8.81 -4.98 1.43
CA ASP A 531 -8.13 -5.87 2.40
C ASP A 531 -8.70 -5.85 3.83
N GLY A 532 -9.80 -5.13 4.08
CA GLY A 532 -10.64 -5.33 5.26
C GLY A 532 -10.42 -4.37 6.44
N ASP A 533 -9.59 -3.34 6.30
CA ASP A 533 -9.36 -2.33 7.36
C ASP A 533 -9.06 -0.94 6.74
N PRO A 534 -9.98 0.06 6.83
CA PRO A 534 -11.33 0.00 7.38
C PRO A 534 -12.38 -0.54 6.39
N ASP A 535 -11.95 -0.95 5.19
CA ASP A 535 -12.80 -1.32 4.06
C ASP A 535 -13.42 -2.72 4.17
N CYS A 536 -14.18 -3.15 3.15
CA CYS A 536 -14.62 -4.54 2.99
C CYS A 536 -13.51 -5.43 2.39
N THR A 537 -13.86 -6.65 1.94
CA THR A 537 -12.93 -7.59 1.27
C THR A 537 -13.34 -7.94 -0.17
N ASP A 538 -14.21 -7.11 -0.74
CA ASP A 538 -14.79 -7.30 -2.07
C ASP A 538 -13.79 -7.01 -3.19
N SER A 539 -14.18 -7.39 -4.40
CA SER A 539 -13.33 -7.23 -5.59
C SER A 539 -13.43 -5.81 -6.13
N ILE A 540 -12.28 -5.17 -6.35
CA ILE A 540 -12.20 -3.83 -6.93
C ILE A 540 -12.64 -3.92 -8.40
N ASN A 541 -13.58 -3.05 -8.81
CA ASN A 541 -14.17 -3.06 -10.15
C ASN A 541 -14.04 -1.72 -10.89
N GLY A 542 -13.42 -0.71 -10.26
CA GLY A 542 -13.22 0.60 -10.86
C GLY A 542 -12.61 1.64 -9.92
N TRP A 543 -12.38 2.82 -10.49
CA TRP A 543 -12.05 4.04 -9.74
C TRP A 543 -13.33 4.76 -9.33
N TYR A 544 -13.36 5.28 -8.11
CA TYR A 544 -14.51 5.99 -7.55
C TYR A 544 -14.09 7.34 -6.98
N ASP A 545 -14.96 8.34 -7.11
CA ASP A 545 -14.76 9.67 -6.56
C ASP A 545 -14.70 9.61 -5.02
N ASP A 546 -13.71 10.31 -4.45
CA ASP A 546 -13.35 10.22 -3.02
C ASP A 546 -12.98 11.59 -2.43
N GLN A 547 -13.78 12.62 -2.72
CA GLN A 547 -13.55 14.01 -2.34
C GLN A 547 -13.80 14.26 -0.84
N ALA A 548 -13.28 15.37 -0.31
CA ALA A 548 -13.36 15.69 1.12
C ALA A 548 -14.78 15.90 1.67
N ASP A 549 -15.78 16.12 0.81
CA ASP A 549 -17.21 16.18 1.15
C ASP A 549 -18.03 15.02 0.54
N SER A 550 -17.36 14.15 -0.23
CA SER A 550 -17.94 13.09 -1.06
C SER A 550 -16.96 11.89 -1.07
N ARG A 551 -16.68 11.33 0.12
CA ARG A 551 -15.82 10.14 0.29
C ARG A 551 -16.54 8.91 -0.24
N TRP A 552 -15.82 7.94 -0.81
CA TRP A 552 -16.42 6.68 -1.27
C TRP A 552 -17.07 5.92 -0.11
N GLU A 553 -18.29 5.43 -0.33
CA GLU A 553 -19.01 4.57 0.59
C GLU A 553 -20.00 3.70 -0.19
N ALA A 554 -19.97 2.39 0.02
CA ALA A 554 -20.86 1.42 -0.62
C ALA A 554 -21.73 0.63 0.37
N HIS A 555 -21.42 0.68 1.67
CA HIS A 555 -21.99 -0.20 2.69
C HIS A 555 -22.69 0.58 3.82
N SER A 556 -23.21 1.78 3.53
CA SER A 556 -23.84 2.62 4.54
C SER A 556 -25.13 1.99 5.10
N GLU A 557 -25.34 2.06 6.42
CA GLU A 557 -26.54 1.49 7.09
C GLU A 557 -27.87 2.02 6.52
N ASN A 558 -27.85 3.23 5.94
CA ASN A 558 -28.94 3.79 5.15
C ASN A 558 -28.46 4.08 3.73
N HIS A 559 -28.73 3.15 2.80
CA HIS A 559 -28.36 3.20 1.38
C HIS A 559 -28.75 4.46 0.56
N GLU A 560 -29.38 5.47 1.18
CA GLU A 560 -29.49 6.83 0.65
C GLU A 560 -28.17 7.63 0.76
N SER A 561 -27.19 7.16 1.56
CA SER A 561 -25.86 7.77 1.73
C SER A 561 -24.71 7.03 1.03
N ASP A 562 -25.00 6.00 0.22
CA ASP A 562 -23.98 5.33 -0.60
C ASP A 562 -23.42 6.33 -1.65
N HIS A 563 -22.11 6.59 -1.64
CA HIS A 563 -21.41 7.38 -2.66
C HIS A 563 -20.49 6.49 -3.51
N THR A 564 -20.97 6.16 -4.71
CA THR A 564 -20.28 5.29 -5.66
C THR A 564 -20.23 5.91 -7.06
N GLU A 565 -19.90 7.20 -7.17
CA GLU A 565 -19.70 7.86 -8.48
C GLU A 565 -18.42 7.34 -9.16
N LYS A 566 -18.59 6.61 -10.26
CA LYS A 566 -17.51 5.90 -10.97
C LYS A 566 -16.75 6.85 -11.90
N VAL A 567 -15.42 6.90 -11.74
CA VAL A 567 -14.52 7.73 -12.54
C VAL A 567 -13.76 6.88 -13.55
N ASN A 568 -13.50 7.41 -14.74
CA ASN A 568 -12.77 6.71 -15.79
C ASN A 568 -11.26 6.91 -15.65
N ALA A 569 -10.47 5.92 -16.06
CA ALA A 569 -9.03 6.10 -16.24
C ALA A 569 -8.73 7.08 -17.39
N GLY A 570 -7.60 7.79 -17.31
CA GLY A 570 -7.18 8.74 -18.34
C GLY A 570 -6.29 9.86 -17.82
N THR A 571 -6.27 10.98 -18.54
CA THR A 571 -5.47 12.18 -18.21
C THR A 571 -6.37 13.27 -17.60
N TYR A 572 -6.02 13.71 -16.39
CA TYR A 572 -6.74 14.72 -15.61
C TYR A 572 -5.86 15.94 -15.32
N ASN A 573 -6.49 17.10 -15.18
CA ASN A 573 -5.84 18.40 -14.96
C ASN A 573 -6.65 19.19 -13.92
N GLY A 574 -6.04 19.55 -12.80
CA GLY A 574 -6.73 20.11 -11.64
C GLY A 574 -7.25 19.04 -10.68
N VAL A 575 -8.18 19.45 -9.81
CA VAL A 575 -8.62 18.66 -8.64
C VAL A 575 -9.19 17.28 -9.03
N LEU A 576 -8.68 16.24 -8.38
CA LEU A 576 -9.13 14.86 -8.49
C LEU A 576 -8.83 14.14 -7.16
N ALA A 577 -9.78 13.34 -6.68
CA ALA A 577 -9.62 12.50 -5.49
C ALA A 577 -10.27 11.15 -5.77
N LEU A 578 -9.53 10.04 -5.63
CA LEU A 578 -9.99 8.70 -6.00
C LEU A 578 -9.62 7.63 -4.99
N LYS A 579 -10.50 6.62 -4.92
CA LYS A 579 -10.27 5.30 -4.33
C LYS A 579 -10.43 4.22 -5.40
N ALA A 580 -9.61 3.17 -5.36
CA ALA A 580 -9.80 1.94 -6.13
C ALA A 580 -10.75 1.04 -5.33
N ALA A 581 -12.00 0.90 -5.79
CA ALA A 581 -13.07 0.31 -4.97
C ALA A 581 -14.13 -0.39 -5.84
N HIS A 582 -15.36 -0.52 -5.34
CA HIS A 582 -16.49 -1.09 -6.06
C HIS A 582 -17.76 -0.23 -5.90
N ASN A 583 -18.77 -0.50 -6.72
CA ASN A 583 -20.16 -0.12 -6.46
C ASN A 583 -20.97 -1.36 -6.06
N ASN A 584 -22.21 -1.12 -5.61
CA ASN A 584 -23.18 -2.20 -5.41
C ASN A 584 -24.04 -2.39 -6.66
N GLY A 585 -24.49 -3.63 -6.86
CA GLY A 585 -25.60 -3.96 -7.75
C GLY A 585 -26.91 -4.04 -6.97
N THR A 586 -28.04 -4.06 -7.68
CA THR A 586 -29.36 -4.26 -7.08
C THR A 586 -30.03 -5.52 -7.62
N VAL A 587 -30.61 -6.33 -6.73
CA VAL A 587 -31.50 -7.44 -7.10
C VAL A 587 -32.89 -7.16 -6.53
N ILE A 588 -33.91 -7.17 -7.38
CA ILE A 588 -35.32 -6.94 -7.01
C ILE A 588 -36.12 -8.23 -7.24
N ALA A 589 -36.57 -8.83 -6.15
CA ALA A 589 -37.51 -9.94 -6.15
C ALA A 589 -38.95 -9.41 -6.22
N HIS A 590 -39.64 -9.73 -7.32
CA HIS A 590 -41.03 -9.38 -7.59
C HIS A 590 -41.96 -10.56 -7.32
N TYR A 591 -43.10 -10.29 -6.70
CA TYR A 591 -44.09 -11.29 -6.32
C TYR A 591 -45.41 -11.00 -7.04
N VAL A 592 -45.70 -11.76 -8.10
CA VAL A 592 -46.76 -11.44 -9.07
C VAL A 592 -47.73 -12.59 -9.33
N ASP A 593 -48.95 -12.26 -9.76
CA ASP A 593 -49.91 -13.24 -10.29
C ASP A 593 -49.61 -13.65 -11.75
N GLU A 594 -50.39 -14.59 -12.29
CA GLU A 594 -50.31 -15.05 -13.69
C GLU A 594 -50.51 -13.94 -14.75
N ALA A 595 -51.06 -12.79 -14.38
CA ALA A 595 -51.25 -11.63 -15.25
C ALA A 595 -50.17 -10.54 -15.06
N GLY A 596 -49.23 -10.74 -14.13
CA GLY A 596 -48.15 -9.81 -13.81
C GLY A 596 -48.52 -8.72 -12.80
N ASN A 597 -49.68 -8.82 -12.13
CA ASN A 597 -50.05 -7.88 -11.07
C ASN A 597 -49.23 -8.20 -9.80
N GLN A 598 -48.70 -7.18 -9.12
CA GLN A 598 -48.02 -7.35 -7.84
C GLN A 598 -49.02 -7.77 -6.74
N ILE A 599 -48.69 -8.83 -6.00
CA ILE A 599 -49.54 -9.43 -4.95
C ILE A 599 -48.91 -9.45 -3.55
N ALA A 600 -47.62 -9.12 -3.44
CA ALA A 600 -46.92 -8.85 -2.19
C ALA A 600 -45.82 -7.81 -2.42
N ASP A 601 -45.34 -7.18 -1.36
CA ASP A 601 -44.25 -6.20 -1.45
C ASP A 601 -42.97 -6.86 -1.97
N ASN A 602 -42.32 -6.19 -2.93
CA ASN A 602 -41.04 -6.63 -3.49
C ASN A 602 -39.94 -6.64 -2.42
N GLU A 603 -38.91 -7.45 -2.61
CA GLU A 603 -37.69 -7.42 -1.81
C GLU A 603 -36.52 -6.91 -2.66
N THR A 604 -35.78 -5.96 -2.12
CA THR A 604 -34.61 -5.35 -2.75
C THR A 604 -33.39 -5.75 -1.95
N TYR A 605 -32.41 -6.37 -2.62
CA TYR A 605 -31.13 -6.75 -2.06
C TYR A 605 -30.04 -5.91 -2.75
N LYS A 606 -29.02 -5.50 -1.99
CA LYS A 606 -27.82 -4.81 -2.47
C LYS A 606 -26.59 -5.54 -1.93
N ASP A 607 -25.55 -5.62 -2.74
CA ASP A 607 -24.21 -6.14 -2.40
C ASP A 607 -23.22 -5.66 -3.50
N ALA A 608 -21.92 -5.86 -3.30
CA ALA A 608 -20.89 -5.50 -4.26
C ALA A 608 -21.10 -6.18 -5.63
N VAL A 609 -20.90 -5.45 -6.72
CA VAL A 609 -20.95 -6.03 -8.08
C VAL A 609 -19.90 -7.14 -8.22
N GLY A 610 -20.35 -8.33 -8.61
CA GLY A 610 -19.55 -9.55 -8.67
C GLY A 610 -19.75 -10.53 -7.52
N ASN A 611 -20.33 -10.10 -6.37
CA ASN A 611 -20.73 -11.02 -5.31
C ASN A 611 -21.92 -11.88 -5.73
N GLU A 612 -22.11 -13.06 -5.10
CA GLU A 612 -23.22 -13.97 -5.39
C GLU A 612 -24.50 -13.52 -4.68
N TYR A 613 -25.66 -13.67 -5.34
CA TYR A 613 -26.98 -13.46 -4.74
C TYR A 613 -27.82 -14.75 -4.75
N THR A 614 -28.79 -14.83 -3.85
CA THR A 614 -29.91 -15.77 -3.92
C THR A 614 -31.14 -15.13 -3.30
N THR A 615 -32.29 -15.25 -3.97
CA THR A 615 -33.59 -14.77 -3.49
C THR A 615 -34.50 -15.94 -3.16
N GLU A 616 -35.51 -15.70 -2.31
CA GLU A 616 -36.50 -16.72 -1.90
C GLU A 616 -37.95 -16.37 -2.27
N ALA A 617 -38.78 -17.42 -2.35
CA ALA A 617 -40.22 -17.30 -2.60
C ALA A 617 -40.98 -17.02 -1.29
N LYS A 618 -41.93 -16.09 -1.32
CA LYS A 618 -42.77 -15.75 -0.16
C LYS A 618 -43.93 -16.74 0.01
N THR A 619 -44.30 -16.98 1.27
CA THR A 619 -45.61 -17.55 1.59
C THR A 619 -46.64 -16.41 1.55
N ILE A 620 -47.46 -16.35 0.51
CA ILE A 620 -48.43 -15.28 0.27
C ILE A 620 -49.85 -15.82 0.53
N ASN A 621 -50.61 -15.17 1.42
CA ASN A 621 -51.95 -15.63 1.78
C ASN A 621 -52.90 -15.66 0.56
N LYS A 622 -53.63 -16.77 0.39
CA LYS A 622 -54.48 -17.10 -0.77
C LYS A 622 -53.76 -17.34 -2.10
N TYR A 623 -52.43 -17.38 -2.13
CA TYR A 623 -51.66 -17.59 -3.35
C TYR A 623 -50.74 -18.81 -3.22
N THR A 624 -50.69 -19.61 -4.28
CA THR A 624 -49.82 -20.78 -4.40
C THR A 624 -48.77 -20.49 -5.46
N LEU A 625 -47.48 -20.65 -5.10
CA LEU A 625 -46.36 -20.48 -6.03
C LEU A 625 -46.46 -21.50 -7.17
N ILE A 626 -46.34 -21.03 -8.41
CA ILE A 626 -46.33 -21.88 -9.61
C ILE A 626 -45.03 -21.78 -10.42
N LYS A 627 -44.23 -20.72 -10.22
CA LYS A 627 -42.92 -20.58 -10.87
C LYS A 627 -41.89 -19.90 -9.95
N VAL A 628 -40.81 -20.63 -9.67
CA VAL A 628 -39.51 -20.05 -9.32
C VAL A 628 -38.79 -19.67 -10.62
N PRO A 629 -38.23 -18.47 -10.76
CA PRO A 629 -37.47 -18.08 -11.95
C PRO A 629 -36.07 -18.70 -11.95
N GLU A 630 -35.50 -18.93 -13.13
CA GLU A 630 -34.17 -19.53 -13.28
C GLU A 630 -33.04 -18.62 -12.78
N ASN A 631 -33.25 -17.30 -12.80
CA ASN A 631 -32.35 -16.28 -12.25
C ASN A 631 -32.66 -15.92 -10.78
N ASN A 632 -33.12 -16.86 -9.96
CA ASN A 632 -33.26 -16.63 -8.51
C ASN A 632 -31.92 -16.67 -7.75
N ASN A 633 -30.84 -16.99 -8.46
CA ASN A 633 -29.47 -17.02 -7.99
C ASN A 633 -28.54 -16.59 -9.14
N GLY A 634 -27.37 -16.04 -8.82
CA GLY A 634 -26.40 -15.53 -9.79
C GLY A 634 -25.40 -14.60 -9.13
N THR A 635 -24.80 -13.66 -9.88
CA THR A 635 -23.94 -12.60 -9.35
C THR A 635 -24.54 -11.21 -9.59
N TYR A 636 -24.27 -10.27 -8.68
CA TYR A 636 -24.69 -8.87 -8.82
C TYR A 636 -24.02 -8.19 -10.02
N THR A 637 -24.77 -7.36 -10.75
CA THR A 637 -24.33 -6.57 -11.91
C THR A 637 -24.50 -5.08 -11.69
N GLU A 638 -23.87 -4.23 -12.52
CA GLU A 638 -24.12 -2.78 -12.53
C GLU A 638 -25.58 -2.43 -12.93
N ASP A 639 -26.22 -3.26 -13.77
CA ASP A 639 -27.65 -3.16 -14.09
C ASP A 639 -28.54 -3.84 -13.02
N ASP A 640 -29.74 -3.29 -12.77
CA ASP A 640 -30.76 -3.83 -11.85
C ASP A 640 -31.27 -5.23 -12.30
N ILE A 641 -30.99 -6.25 -11.50
CA ILE A 641 -31.45 -7.62 -11.73
C ILE A 641 -32.89 -7.78 -11.24
N ASN A 642 -33.79 -8.23 -12.11
CA ASN A 642 -35.21 -8.39 -11.80
C ASN A 642 -35.62 -9.88 -11.79
N VAL A 643 -36.16 -10.34 -10.67
CA VAL A 643 -36.42 -11.76 -10.38
C VAL A 643 -37.91 -11.97 -10.12
N TYR A 644 -38.62 -12.68 -11.00
CA TYR A 644 -40.09 -12.80 -10.95
C TYR A 644 -40.59 -14.15 -10.43
N TYR A 645 -41.12 -14.17 -9.21
CA TYR A 645 -41.88 -15.29 -8.67
C TYR A 645 -43.35 -15.17 -9.07
N VAL A 646 -43.88 -16.21 -9.72
CA VAL A 646 -45.27 -16.21 -10.23
C VAL A 646 -46.14 -17.16 -9.39
N TYR A 647 -47.31 -16.68 -9.01
CA TYR A 647 -48.28 -17.38 -8.17
C TYR A 647 -49.65 -17.43 -8.87
N THR A 648 -50.47 -18.42 -8.51
CA THR A 648 -51.90 -18.47 -8.84
C THR A 648 -52.75 -18.38 -7.57
N LEU A 649 -54.03 -18.04 -7.68
CA LEU A 649 -54.95 -18.08 -6.54
C LEU A 649 -55.15 -19.52 -6.07
N THR A 650 -54.92 -19.76 -4.78
CA THR A 650 -55.17 -21.05 -4.15
C THR A 650 -56.64 -21.44 -4.28
N LYS A 651 -56.90 -22.69 -4.67
CA LYS A 651 -58.26 -23.23 -4.79
C LYS A 651 -58.54 -24.20 -3.65
N GLY A 652 -59.68 -24.02 -3.01
CA GLY A 652 -60.21 -24.97 -2.05
C GLY A 652 -61.02 -26.05 -2.76
N LYS A 653 -61.13 -27.22 -2.15
CA LYS A 653 -61.90 -28.35 -2.67
C LYS A 653 -63.05 -28.70 -1.73
N VAL A 654 -64.22 -29.01 -2.27
CA VAL A 654 -65.34 -29.60 -1.53
C VAL A 654 -65.74 -30.89 -2.22
N VAL A 655 -65.88 -31.97 -1.46
CA VAL A 655 -66.35 -33.27 -1.97
C VAL A 655 -67.63 -33.66 -1.26
N ALA A 656 -68.66 -33.93 -2.06
CA ALA A 656 -69.95 -34.43 -1.60
C ALA A 656 -70.00 -35.95 -1.78
N HIS A 657 -69.96 -36.68 -0.67
CA HIS A 657 -70.02 -38.14 -0.62
C HIS A 657 -71.47 -38.63 -0.50
N TYR A 658 -71.78 -39.78 -1.12
CA TYR A 658 -73.12 -40.38 -1.10
C TYR A 658 -73.05 -41.86 -0.68
N VAL A 659 -73.33 -42.16 0.59
CA VAL A 659 -73.06 -43.47 1.21
C VAL A 659 -74.27 -44.12 1.88
N ASP A 660 -74.25 -45.45 2.04
CA ASP A 660 -75.23 -46.18 2.84
C ASP A 660 -74.94 -46.15 4.36
N GLU A 661 -75.83 -46.74 5.17
CA GLU A 661 -75.68 -46.84 6.63
C GLU A 661 -74.41 -47.59 7.11
N ASN A 662 -73.73 -48.33 6.23
CA ASN A 662 -72.48 -49.02 6.52
C ASN A 662 -71.24 -48.27 5.98
N GLY A 663 -71.44 -47.12 5.31
CA GLY A 663 -70.37 -46.33 4.68
C GLY A 663 -70.03 -46.72 3.25
N ASN A 664 -70.79 -47.62 2.60
CA ASN A 664 -70.53 -47.97 1.19
C ASN A 664 -71.00 -46.83 0.26
N THR A 665 -70.17 -46.40 -0.69
CA THR A 665 -70.57 -45.45 -1.74
C THR A 665 -71.70 -46.02 -2.61
N ILE A 666 -72.81 -45.29 -2.74
CA ILE A 666 -74.02 -45.69 -3.48
C ILE A 666 -74.39 -44.78 -4.66
N ALA A 667 -73.77 -43.61 -4.77
CA ALA A 667 -73.78 -42.77 -5.96
C ALA A 667 -72.41 -42.12 -6.13
N LYS A 668 -72.05 -41.72 -7.36
CA LYS A 668 -70.77 -41.05 -7.61
C LYS A 668 -70.70 -39.74 -6.81
N ASP A 669 -69.59 -39.56 -6.11
CA ASP A 669 -69.22 -38.33 -5.42
C ASP A 669 -69.16 -37.13 -6.38
N GLU A 670 -69.45 -35.94 -5.85
CA GLU A 670 -69.32 -34.67 -6.58
C GLU A 670 -68.17 -33.85 -6.01
N THR A 671 -67.37 -33.28 -6.89
CA THR A 671 -66.24 -32.40 -6.53
C THR A 671 -66.53 -30.99 -7.03
N TYR A 672 -66.36 -30.03 -6.13
CA TYR A 672 -66.43 -28.60 -6.41
C TYR A 672 -65.07 -28.00 -6.08
N GLU A 673 -64.53 -27.14 -6.94
CA GLU A 673 -63.24 -26.48 -6.76
C GLU A 673 -63.34 -25.03 -7.22
N ASP A 674 -62.96 -24.10 -6.36
CA ASP A 674 -62.96 -22.65 -6.62
C ASP A 674 -61.96 -21.94 -5.68
N ILE A 675 -61.70 -20.65 -5.91
CA ILE A 675 -60.75 -19.86 -5.11
C ILE A 675 -61.20 -19.70 -3.64
N LEU A 676 -60.24 -19.49 -2.73
CA LEU A 676 -60.52 -19.36 -1.30
C LEU A 676 -61.49 -18.20 -0.98
N ASP A 677 -62.35 -18.44 0.01
CA ASP A 677 -63.48 -17.62 0.48
C ASP A 677 -64.68 -17.49 -0.48
N ASN A 678 -64.66 -18.04 -1.71
CA ASN A 678 -65.88 -18.15 -2.52
C ASN A 678 -66.91 -19.09 -1.85
N PRO A 679 -68.22 -18.85 -2.00
CA PRO A 679 -69.25 -19.69 -1.41
C PRO A 679 -69.43 -21.02 -2.17
N TYR A 680 -69.65 -22.11 -1.44
CA TYR A 680 -70.06 -23.40 -2.02
C TYR A 680 -71.46 -23.81 -1.55
N GLN A 681 -72.12 -24.62 -2.38
CA GLN A 681 -73.33 -25.37 -2.02
C GLN A 681 -73.26 -26.78 -2.62
N THR A 682 -73.35 -27.78 -1.75
CA THR A 682 -73.52 -29.19 -2.11
C THR A 682 -75.00 -29.55 -2.16
N VAL A 683 -75.37 -30.66 -2.83
CA VAL A 683 -76.78 -30.99 -3.11
C VAL A 683 -77.10 -32.45 -2.75
N LYS A 684 -78.09 -32.63 -1.87
CA LYS A 684 -78.69 -33.93 -1.54
C LYS A 684 -79.33 -34.57 -2.78
N LYS A 685 -78.91 -35.79 -3.15
CA LYS A 685 -79.42 -36.54 -4.30
C LYS A 685 -80.64 -37.40 -3.96
N ASP A 686 -81.52 -37.62 -4.93
CA ASP A 686 -82.57 -38.65 -4.83
C ASP A 686 -82.07 -39.95 -5.46
N ILE A 687 -81.57 -40.86 -4.62
CA ILE A 687 -80.90 -42.10 -5.04
C ILE A 687 -81.91 -43.25 -5.10
N ALA A 688 -82.08 -43.86 -6.28
CA ALA A 688 -83.07 -44.92 -6.50
C ALA A 688 -82.82 -46.15 -5.59
N GLY A 689 -83.87 -46.60 -4.89
CA GLY A 689 -83.77 -47.71 -3.94
C GLY A 689 -83.25 -47.34 -2.54
N TYR A 690 -82.98 -46.06 -2.28
CA TYR A 690 -82.51 -45.54 -0.99
C TYR A 690 -83.38 -44.37 -0.51
N VAL A 691 -83.24 -44.00 0.76
CA VAL A 691 -83.92 -42.87 1.43
C VAL A 691 -82.90 -42.11 2.25
N PHE A 692 -82.87 -40.79 2.15
CA PHE A 692 -81.94 -39.93 2.89
C PHE A 692 -82.17 -40.01 4.42
N VAL A 693 -81.07 -39.96 5.20
CA VAL A 693 -81.07 -40.07 6.66
C VAL A 693 -80.46 -38.84 7.32
N SER A 694 -79.20 -38.52 7.04
CA SER A 694 -78.46 -37.40 7.62
C SER A 694 -77.40 -36.88 6.65
N VAL A 695 -76.96 -35.64 6.87
CA VAL A 695 -75.72 -35.12 6.29
C VAL A 695 -74.72 -34.88 7.41
N ASP A 696 -73.51 -35.37 7.20
CA ASP A 696 -72.38 -35.24 8.11
C ASP A 696 -71.37 -34.30 7.43
N GLY A 697 -71.33 -33.04 7.86
CA GLY A 697 -70.58 -31.95 7.21
C GLY A 697 -71.33 -30.62 7.32
N GLN A 698 -71.11 -29.70 6.38
CA GLN A 698 -71.92 -28.49 6.19
C GLN A 698 -72.32 -28.42 4.70
N GLU A 699 -73.61 -28.33 4.39
CA GLU A 699 -74.07 -28.34 2.98
C GLU A 699 -73.67 -27.07 2.22
N THR A 700 -73.53 -25.96 2.95
CA THR A 700 -73.13 -24.64 2.43
C THR A 700 -72.02 -24.05 3.30
N GLY A 701 -71.07 -23.37 2.67
CA GLY A 701 -69.99 -22.67 3.37
C GLY A 701 -69.18 -21.82 2.42
N VAL A 702 -67.91 -21.59 2.75
CA VAL A 702 -66.91 -21.00 1.83
C VAL A 702 -65.75 -21.96 1.62
N PHE A 703 -65.14 -21.92 0.44
CA PHE A 703 -63.93 -22.67 0.13
C PHE A 703 -62.78 -22.26 1.05
N LYS A 704 -62.09 -23.25 1.60
CA LYS A 704 -60.91 -23.11 2.45
C LYS A 704 -59.78 -23.96 1.87
N ASP A 705 -58.55 -23.69 2.31
CA ASP A 705 -57.41 -24.52 1.96
C ASP A 705 -57.62 -25.98 2.40
N GLY A 706 -57.07 -26.92 1.62
CA GLY A 706 -57.36 -28.35 1.72
C GLY A 706 -58.70 -28.77 1.10
N THR A 707 -59.27 -29.86 1.63
CA THR A 707 -60.55 -30.45 1.18
C THR A 707 -61.58 -30.46 2.30
N ILE A 708 -62.81 -30.04 1.99
CA ILE A 708 -63.97 -30.09 2.87
C ILE A 708 -64.87 -31.26 2.45
N GLU A 709 -65.11 -32.18 3.38
CA GLU A 709 -65.95 -33.36 3.15
C GLU A 709 -67.40 -33.12 3.61
N VAL A 710 -68.37 -33.49 2.76
CA VAL A 710 -69.81 -33.43 3.06
C VAL A 710 -70.45 -34.79 2.74
N THR A 711 -70.72 -35.60 3.76
CA THR A 711 -71.22 -36.97 3.57
C THR A 711 -72.73 -37.06 3.75
N TYR A 712 -73.45 -37.25 2.65
CA TYR A 712 -74.87 -37.58 2.66
C TYR A 712 -75.06 -39.09 2.91
N LYS A 713 -75.75 -39.45 4.00
CA LYS A 713 -76.04 -40.83 4.41
C LYS A 713 -77.47 -41.25 4.06
N TYR A 714 -77.62 -42.47 3.57
CA TYR A 714 -78.90 -43.02 3.11
C TYR A 714 -79.17 -44.44 3.62
N LYS A 715 -80.44 -44.74 3.93
CA LYS A 715 -80.94 -46.07 4.29
C LYS A 715 -81.53 -46.76 3.06
N LYS A 716 -81.21 -48.04 2.87
CA LYS A 716 -81.78 -48.83 1.76
C LYS A 716 -83.30 -49.01 1.97
N LYS A 717 -84.08 -48.73 0.94
CA LYS A 717 -85.55 -48.80 0.99
C LYS A 717 -86.00 -50.24 1.06
N ILE A 718 -86.62 -50.63 2.17
CA ILE A 718 -87.29 -51.93 2.30
C ILE A 718 -88.53 -51.92 1.40
N ILE A 719 -88.64 -52.93 0.53
CA ILE A 719 -89.84 -53.19 -0.26
C ILE A 719 -90.49 -54.43 0.34
N GLU A 720 -91.65 -54.25 0.98
CA GLU A 720 -92.52 -55.36 1.36
C GLU A 720 -93.27 -55.85 0.11
N ASP A 721 -92.91 -57.03 -0.39
CA ASP A 721 -93.65 -57.71 -1.46
C ASP A 721 -94.91 -58.36 -0.88
N ASN A 722 -96.05 -58.14 -1.54
CA ASN A 722 -97.34 -58.77 -1.19
C ASN A 722 -98.18 -59.11 -2.43
N SER A 723 -97.58 -59.85 -3.37
CA SER A 723 -98.21 -60.94 -4.14
C SER A 723 -99.64 -60.75 -4.71
N ASN A 724 -99.69 -60.50 -6.03
CA ASN A 724 -100.36 -61.35 -7.03
C ASN A 724 -101.80 -61.88 -6.77
N LYS A 725 -102.79 -61.42 -7.58
CA LYS A 725 -103.71 -62.33 -8.31
C LYS A 725 -104.53 -61.73 -9.47
N ASN A 726 -104.39 -62.36 -10.64
CA ASN A 726 -105.35 -62.70 -11.71
C ASN A 726 -106.34 -61.65 -12.32
N THR A 727 -106.05 -61.27 -13.58
CA THR A 727 -106.77 -61.58 -14.86
C THR A 727 -108.23 -62.11 -14.87
N PRO A 728 -108.97 -62.06 -16.03
CA PRO A 728 -108.69 -61.42 -17.35
C PRO A 728 -109.88 -60.71 -18.10
N SER A 729 -109.58 -60.14 -19.28
CA SER A 729 -110.28 -60.35 -20.59
C SER A 729 -111.10 -59.22 -21.27
N LYS A 730 -110.58 -58.75 -22.43
CA LYS A 730 -111.27 -58.33 -23.70
C LYS A 730 -112.28 -57.15 -23.67
N ASN A 731 -112.31 -56.22 -24.64
CA ASN A 731 -112.24 -56.38 -26.10
C ASN A 731 -111.60 -55.19 -26.88
N THR A 732 -111.43 -55.37 -28.19
CA THR A 732 -110.73 -54.55 -29.23
C THR A 732 -111.77 -53.96 -30.23
N PRO A 733 -111.49 -53.16 -31.28
CA PRO A 733 -110.28 -52.43 -31.76
C PRO A 733 -110.40 -50.89 -31.56
N SER A 734 -109.64 -49.95 -32.16
CA SER A 734 -108.57 -49.88 -33.18
C SER A 734 -107.73 -48.60 -32.91
N ASN A 735 -106.64 -48.16 -33.56
CA ASN A 735 -105.81 -48.54 -34.75
C ASN A 735 -104.34 -48.06 -34.43
N THR A 736 -103.28 -47.88 -35.24
CA THR A 736 -102.96 -47.86 -36.70
C THR A 736 -101.46 -48.23 -36.92
N SER A 737 -100.99 -48.20 -38.18
CA SER A 737 -99.62 -48.44 -38.68
C SER A 737 -98.56 -47.37 -38.30
N THR A 738 -97.23 -47.51 -38.50
CA THR A 738 -96.42 -48.44 -39.35
C THR A 738 -94.91 -48.51 -38.94
N THR A 739 -94.25 -49.69 -39.06
CA THR A 739 -92.84 -50.03 -39.54
C THR A 739 -91.60 -49.13 -39.25
N GLU A 740 -90.31 -49.55 -39.20
CA GLU A 740 -89.50 -50.81 -39.20
C GLU A 740 -88.01 -50.44 -38.79
N ASN A 741 -87.16 -51.28 -38.14
CA ASN A 741 -86.14 -52.25 -38.66
C ASN A 741 -85.02 -51.64 -39.57
N VAL A 742 -83.69 -51.94 -39.55
CA VAL A 742 -82.80 -52.99 -38.94
C VAL A 742 -81.36 -52.42 -38.63
N ALA A 743 -80.41 -53.22 -38.09
CA ALA A 743 -78.93 -52.96 -37.90
C ALA A 743 -78.06 -53.71 -38.97
N PRO A 744 -76.71 -54.01 -38.89
CA PRO A 744 -75.63 -53.73 -37.89
C PRO A 744 -74.15 -53.46 -38.41
N GLU A 745 -73.20 -53.28 -37.46
CA GLU A 745 -71.78 -53.79 -37.37
C GLU A 745 -70.51 -53.28 -38.13
N THR A 746 -69.37 -53.43 -37.42
CA THR A 746 -67.92 -53.59 -37.80
C THR A 746 -66.94 -52.40 -38.00
N GLU A 747 -65.63 -52.69 -37.88
CA GLU A 747 -64.49 -51.81 -37.53
C GLU A 747 -63.48 -51.54 -38.67
N THR A 748 -62.62 -50.50 -38.55
CA THR A 748 -61.12 -50.59 -38.56
C THR A 748 -60.43 -49.20 -38.44
N GLN A 749 -59.10 -49.17 -38.22
CA GLN A 749 -58.25 -47.96 -38.09
C GLN A 749 -57.50 -47.62 -39.40
N GLU A 750 -57.01 -46.38 -39.60
CA GLU A 750 -55.55 -46.03 -39.57
C GLU A 750 -55.16 -44.58 -40.01
N THR A 751 -53.95 -44.17 -39.59
CA THR A 751 -53.01 -43.17 -40.20
C THR A 751 -53.19 -41.62 -40.08
N ASN A 752 -52.06 -40.91 -40.28
CA ASN A 752 -51.80 -39.47 -40.07
C ASN A 752 -51.48 -38.73 -41.37
N SER A 753 -51.60 -37.38 -41.42
CA SER A 753 -50.49 -36.48 -41.85
C SER A 753 -50.79 -34.96 -41.80
N VAL A 754 -49.91 -34.23 -41.10
CA VAL A 754 -49.26 -32.93 -41.40
C VAL A 754 -49.67 -32.18 -42.71
N GLN A 755 -49.94 -30.86 -42.65
CA GLN A 755 -49.01 -29.77 -43.07
C GLN A 755 -49.55 -28.32 -42.86
N THR A 756 -48.65 -27.34 -43.03
CA THR A 756 -48.69 -25.89 -42.76
C THR A 756 -49.58 -25.03 -43.66
N GLY A 757 -49.94 -23.83 -43.20
CA GLY A 757 -50.31 -22.68 -44.04
C GLY A 757 -49.88 -21.34 -43.42
N VAL A 758 -49.31 -20.44 -44.23
CA VAL A 758 -48.87 -19.08 -43.85
C VAL A 758 -49.23 -18.12 -44.99
N GLU A 759 -49.89 -17.00 -44.69
CA GLU A 759 -49.96 -15.72 -45.45
C GLU A 759 -50.71 -14.70 -44.54
N THR A 760 -50.11 -13.66 -43.95
CA THR A 760 -49.61 -12.36 -44.46
C THR A 760 -50.65 -11.22 -44.59
N ASN A 761 -50.18 -10.00 -44.26
CA ASN A 761 -50.56 -8.69 -44.81
C ASN A 761 -51.56 -7.73 -44.11
N THR A 762 -50.98 -6.89 -43.22
CA THR A 762 -50.94 -5.40 -43.29
C THR A 762 -52.15 -4.49 -42.99
N VAL A 763 -51.77 -3.22 -42.70
CA VAL A 763 -52.54 -1.94 -42.76
C VAL A 763 -53.16 -1.40 -41.45
N SER A 764 -52.27 -0.72 -40.71
CA SER A 764 -52.47 0.58 -40.05
C SER A 764 -53.80 1.33 -40.24
N MET A 765 -54.36 1.87 -39.15
CA MET A 765 -54.98 3.20 -39.19
C MET A 765 -54.83 3.97 -37.87
N MET A 766 -54.56 5.27 -37.94
CA MET A 766 -54.56 6.20 -36.79
C MET A 766 -55.99 6.69 -36.48
N GLY A 767 -56.27 7.06 -35.23
CA GLY A 767 -57.57 7.66 -34.87
C GLY A 767 -57.71 8.18 -33.43
N SER A 768 -57.26 9.42 -33.21
CA SER A 768 -57.80 10.45 -32.28
C SER A 768 -58.49 10.01 -30.96
N MET A 769 -57.93 10.31 -29.77
CA MET A 769 -57.93 11.62 -29.08
C MET A 769 -59.33 12.11 -28.64
N ILE A 770 -59.54 12.36 -27.33
CA ILE A 770 -60.23 13.54 -26.72
C ILE A 770 -60.41 13.43 -25.16
N THR A 771 -59.80 14.37 -24.41
CA THR A 771 -60.23 14.98 -23.10
C THR A 771 -60.55 14.13 -21.83
N SER A 772 -60.41 14.60 -20.57
CA SER A 772 -59.75 15.80 -19.98
C SER A 772 -59.88 15.85 -18.43
N LEU A 773 -58.99 16.61 -17.76
CA LEU A 773 -59.11 17.20 -16.40
C LEU A 773 -59.25 16.19 -15.22
N PHE A 774 -58.57 16.37 -14.08
CA PHE A 774 -58.46 17.58 -13.26
C PHE A 774 -57.02 17.90 -12.80
N GLY A 775 -56.82 19.06 -12.17
CA GLY A 775 -55.59 19.40 -11.45
C GLY A 775 -55.70 20.64 -10.56
N LEU A 776 -54.77 20.75 -9.60
CA LEU A 776 -54.38 21.88 -8.73
C LEU A 776 -52.94 21.51 -8.25
N GLY A 777 -51.91 22.35 -8.18
CA GLY A 777 -51.81 23.71 -7.60
C GLY A 777 -51.39 23.56 -6.13
N PHE A 778 -50.21 23.97 -5.63
CA PHE A 778 -49.32 25.12 -5.91
C PHE A 778 -47.86 24.73 -5.56
N LEU A 779 -46.76 25.20 -6.20
CA LEU A 779 -46.09 26.52 -6.07
C LEU A 779 -45.85 26.99 -4.61
N ARG A 780 -44.68 27.52 -4.15
CA ARG A 780 -43.38 27.86 -4.79
C ARG A 780 -42.40 28.38 -3.70
N ARG A 781 -41.08 28.11 -3.79
CA ARG A 781 -39.96 29.12 -3.90
C ARG A 781 -38.58 28.58 -3.47
N LYS A 782 -37.57 28.77 -4.33
CA LYS A 782 -36.18 29.02 -3.92
C LYS A 782 -36.03 30.48 -3.47
N LYS A 783 -35.00 30.80 -2.67
CA LYS A 783 -34.35 32.12 -2.74
C LYS A 783 -32.94 32.12 -2.14
N HIS A 784 -32.00 32.65 -2.94
CA HIS A 784 -30.59 32.91 -2.64
C HIS A 784 -29.77 31.69 -2.28
#